data_AF-A0AA36MBB8-F1
#
_entry.id   AF-A0AA36MBB8-F1
#
_cell.length_a   1.000
_cell.length_b   1.000
_cell.length_c   1.000
_cell.angle_alpha   90.00
_cell.angle_beta   90.00
_cell.angle_gamma   90.00
#
_symmetry.space_group_name_H-M   'P 1'
#
loop_
_entity.id
_entity.type
_entity.pdbx_description
1 polymer ?
#
loop_
_entity_poly.entity_id
_entity_poly.type
_entity_poly.pdbx_seq_one_letter_code
_entity_poly.pdbx_strand_id
1 'polypeptide(L)'
;MLKSLRELVSNPSPEGIFSAARNAVAEFTHRQDKAQVQKIVKLTPARFDKMLKLDNLKNVSCHSETVDGAAVFHSVYIAGHLSLISSKDEKFIRILSSKLDALINSTEGQTMSDSGFEEMMNIVSAEPDWETIHYAAACGVLGFLKMALEKDRQVVLGFATQDGDFPIHIAAKWGQVEAVRVLLEHGADLCQKDATGRTVVHWAAANSASTLKDLSTEAAFAKAMTVLDESGHSPLACAVREANSESVAILMACAGSSATKVAGASPLLTVLSGLDYSEALANCIELIITIDPSVVEQVDAAGRSVLHMQLNKRVLMKILKHSFENINLNIQDVDGQTPLHMAVSRGDIGCVVALLSYGADVNAKDKDSYNALMKAVQAGHLDLVKLLLLFDTDLKVVDAQGQSVFDISKTSKRRADVDLLLAVMSPPAPSTLPAPSKTPWDYQQDAAIKTQKESKESGGQRVNLLSLDGGGIRGLVLIQMLSELESKFGSDFLSSFGWLAGTSTGAILALALSQGKTMPFCRSMYFRMKDEIFRGDRPYNADTLDAFLRSQFGENTTMADVTNKRVMVTTCVANVCPPQLHLLRSYQLEASEEENAKLGFDPPKNHFIKDTARSSSAAPTYFPPFDKKYVDGGLLANNPCPQLLMDVQLVNTSLKMANQSDQCYRIGCVLSLGTGRVPQAMVESLDLTVPKSFMEFAIGWQEKLSLISHLKNLLLEQIGRADGAAVDCSRAWSHSMSVPFFRYSPQLSSAIDLDETDDVKLINIMWGTKVYMKEESSSVEQLIDLLKSCTR
;
A
#
# COMPACT_ATOMS: atom_id res chain seq x y z
N MET A 1 -2.76 7.32 -39.09
CA MET A 1 -1.35 6.95 -38.87
C MET A 1 -0.43 7.32 -40.05
N LEU A 2 -0.47 6.64 -41.21
CA LEU A 2 0.42 6.95 -42.36
C LEU A 2 0.17 8.33 -43.00
N LYS A 3 -1.07 8.85 -42.94
CA LYS A 3 -1.42 10.20 -43.41
C LYS A 3 -0.92 11.29 -42.44
N SER A 4 -1.12 11.08 -41.14
CA SER A 4 -0.67 11.96 -40.05
C SER A 4 0.86 12.02 -39.93
N LEU A 5 1.56 10.90 -40.19
CA LEU A 5 3.02 10.84 -40.26
C LEU A 5 3.59 11.58 -41.49
N ARG A 6 2.88 11.61 -42.62
CA ARG A 6 3.28 12.42 -43.78
C ARG A 6 3.14 13.92 -43.54
N GLU A 7 2.12 14.35 -42.82
CA GLU A 7 1.94 15.77 -42.46
C GLU A 7 3.00 16.26 -41.45
N LEU A 8 3.42 15.40 -40.52
CA LEU A 8 4.48 15.69 -39.54
C LEU A 8 5.86 15.92 -40.18
N VAL A 9 6.11 15.27 -41.33
CA VAL A 9 7.37 15.41 -42.11
C VAL A 9 7.40 16.73 -42.91
N SER A 10 6.24 17.38 -43.12
CA SER A 10 6.14 18.57 -43.97
C SER A 10 6.16 19.92 -43.26
N ASN A 11 6.09 19.99 -41.92
CA ASN A 11 6.05 21.28 -41.21
C ASN A 11 6.76 21.24 -39.83
N PRO A 12 7.97 21.82 -39.68
CA PRO A 12 8.81 21.65 -38.49
C PRO A 12 8.66 22.78 -37.45
N SER A 13 7.46 23.38 -37.30
CA SER A 13 7.24 24.41 -36.27
C SER A 13 6.78 23.78 -34.94
N PRO A 14 7.21 24.31 -33.78
CA PRO A 14 6.78 23.80 -32.47
C PRO A 14 5.26 23.80 -32.28
N GLU A 15 4.56 24.79 -32.82
CA GLU A 15 3.09 24.88 -32.79
C GLU A 15 2.41 23.79 -33.64
N GLY A 16 3.02 23.39 -34.77
CA GLY A 16 2.54 22.30 -35.61
C GLY A 16 2.65 20.93 -34.95
N ILE A 17 3.73 20.72 -34.19
CA ILE A 17 3.97 19.48 -33.42
C ILE A 17 2.98 19.38 -32.24
N PHE A 18 2.74 20.48 -31.53
CA PHE A 18 1.74 20.52 -30.45
C PHE A 18 0.30 20.36 -30.95
N SER A 19 -0.04 20.92 -32.11
CA SER A 19 -1.33 20.74 -32.78
C SER A 19 -1.56 19.28 -33.20
N ALA A 20 -0.57 18.65 -33.83
CA ALA A 20 -0.65 17.25 -34.27
C ALA A 20 -0.71 16.28 -33.08
N ALA A 21 0.04 16.54 -32.00
CA ALA A 21 -0.01 15.76 -30.77
C ALA A 21 -1.34 15.95 -30.03
N ARG A 22 -1.89 17.16 -29.97
CA ARG A 22 -3.20 17.44 -29.36
C ARG A 22 -4.33 16.76 -30.14
N ASN A 23 -4.26 16.70 -31.47
CA ASN A 23 -5.20 15.97 -32.31
C ASN A 23 -5.06 14.44 -32.17
N ALA A 24 -3.84 13.92 -32.04
CA ALA A 24 -3.60 12.50 -31.80
C ALA A 24 -4.04 12.05 -30.39
N VAL A 25 -3.90 12.92 -29.38
CA VAL A 25 -4.40 12.69 -28.01
C VAL A 25 -5.92 12.83 -27.92
N ALA A 26 -6.54 13.73 -28.70
CA ALA A 26 -7.99 13.80 -28.86
C ALA A 26 -8.57 12.58 -29.59
N GLU A 27 -7.83 11.98 -30.54
CA GLU A 27 -8.18 10.68 -31.15
C GLU A 27 -8.00 9.50 -30.18
N PHE A 28 -7.07 9.59 -29.22
CA PHE A 28 -6.79 8.51 -28.24
C PHE A 28 -7.71 8.52 -27.02
N THR A 29 -8.26 9.67 -26.62
CA THR A 29 -9.17 9.79 -25.48
C THR A 29 -10.61 9.39 -25.79
N HIS A 30 -10.94 9.04 -27.04
CA HIS A 30 -12.29 8.68 -27.47
C HIS A 30 -12.49 7.23 -27.94
N ARG A 31 -11.61 6.30 -27.54
CA ARG A 31 -11.81 4.84 -27.75
C ARG A 31 -11.98 4.09 -26.43
N GLN A 32 -13.03 4.44 -25.70
CA GLN A 32 -13.84 3.43 -25.03
C GLN A 32 -14.93 3.00 -25.99
N ASP A 33 -15.29 1.72 -25.99
CA ASP A 33 -16.27 1.09 -26.87
C ASP A 33 -17.60 1.87 -26.95
N LYS A 34 -17.67 2.83 -27.87
CA LYS A 34 -18.95 3.27 -28.43
C LYS A 34 -19.29 2.25 -29.49
N ALA A 35 -20.32 1.45 -29.23
CA ALA A 35 -21.07 0.77 -30.28
C ALA A 35 -21.21 1.74 -31.45
N GLN A 36 -20.81 1.32 -32.65
CA GLN A 36 -20.92 2.14 -33.85
C GLN A 36 -22.36 2.63 -33.96
N VAL A 37 -22.60 3.90 -33.63
CA VAL A 37 -23.81 4.60 -34.01
C VAL A 37 -23.75 4.68 -35.53
N GLN A 38 -24.33 3.70 -36.21
CA GLN A 38 -24.61 3.80 -37.63
C GLN A 38 -25.49 5.03 -37.79
N LYS A 39 -24.91 6.10 -38.34
CA LYS A 39 -25.61 7.33 -38.63
C LYS A 39 -26.68 7.00 -39.67
N ILE A 40 -27.91 6.74 -39.22
CA ILE A 40 -29.04 6.48 -40.10
C ILE A 40 -29.09 7.58 -41.15
N VAL A 41 -29.15 7.17 -42.41
CA VAL A 41 -29.34 8.04 -43.57
C VAL A 41 -30.46 9.03 -43.27
N LYS A 42 -30.16 10.34 -43.26
CA LYS A 42 -31.04 11.48 -42.95
C LYS A 42 -32.54 11.14 -43.06
N LEU A 43 -33.15 10.73 -41.96
CA LEU A 43 -34.58 10.51 -41.87
C LEU A 43 -35.25 11.88 -41.92
N THR A 44 -35.93 12.23 -43.02
CA THR A 44 -36.58 13.55 -43.14
C THR A 44 -37.75 13.65 -42.15
N PRO A 45 -38.04 14.84 -41.58
CA PRO A 45 -39.17 15.03 -40.66
C PRO A 45 -40.50 14.48 -41.22
N ALA A 46 -40.77 14.71 -42.51
CA ALA A 46 -41.96 14.19 -43.20
C ALA A 46 -42.04 12.65 -43.26
N ARG A 47 -40.89 11.95 -43.32
CA ARG A 47 -40.84 10.48 -43.30
C ARG A 47 -41.11 9.96 -41.88
N PHE A 48 -40.61 10.64 -40.86
CA PHE A 48 -40.89 10.30 -39.46
C PHE A 48 -42.34 10.54 -39.07
N ASP A 49 -42.95 11.67 -39.48
CA ASP A 49 -44.37 11.94 -39.25
C ASP A 49 -45.27 10.86 -39.84
N LYS A 50 -44.86 10.25 -40.96
CA LYS A 50 -45.55 9.11 -41.56
C LYS A 50 -45.37 7.84 -40.73
N MET A 51 -44.20 7.63 -40.14
CA MET A 51 -43.90 6.48 -39.30
C MET A 51 -44.61 6.55 -37.95
N LEU A 52 -44.63 7.72 -37.30
CA LEU A 52 -45.43 7.98 -36.09
C LEU A 52 -46.90 7.60 -36.28
N LYS A 53 -47.50 7.98 -37.43
CA LYS A 53 -48.88 7.60 -37.78
C LYS A 53 -49.08 6.10 -38.00
N LEU A 54 -48.06 5.37 -38.46
CA LEU A 54 -48.14 3.92 -38.66
C LEU A 54 -48.01 3.17 -37.33
N ASP A 55 -47.17 3.67 -36.43
CA ASP A 55 -46.97 3.08 -35.10
C ASP A 55 -48.03 3.52 -34.08
N ASN A 56 -48.90 4.48 -34.43
CA ASN A 56 -49.85 5.16 -33.53
C ASN A 56 -49.16 5.84 -32.33
N LEU A 57 -47.93 6.31 -32.52
CA LEU A 57 -47.13 7.02 -31.51
C LEU A 57 -46.99 8.50 -31.89
N LYS A 58 -46.58 9.36 -30.96
CA LYS A 58 -46.55 10.82 -31.16
C LYS A 58 -45.15 11.41 -31.26
N ASN A 59 -44.17 10.82 -30.57
CA ASN A 59 -42.83 11.36 -30.36
C ASN A 59 -41.72 10.35 -30.70
N VAL A 60 -41.96 9.05 -30.53
CA VAL A 60 -40.98 7.98 -30.80
C VAL A 60 -41.56 6.98 -31.81
N SER A 61 -40.76 6.47 -32.74
CA SER A 61 -41.19 5.47 -33.73
C SER A 61 -40.18 4.33 -33.89
N CYS A 62 -40.68 3.14 -34.25
CA CYS A 62 -39.88 1.95 -34.49
C CYS A 62 -39.60 1.80 -36.00
N HIS A 63 -38.32 1.80 -36.38
CA HIS A 63 -37.85 1.67 -37.76
C HIS A 63 -37.15 0.33 -38.01
N SER A 64 -37.55 -0.43 -39.02
CA SER A 64 -36.82 -1.64 -39.43
C SER A 64 -35.90 -1.37 -40.64
N GLU A 65 -34.63 -1.74 -40.55
CA GLU A 65 -33.66 -1.73 -41.64
C GLU A 65 -33.14 -3.16 -41.89
N THR A 66 -32.84 -3.51 -43.14
CA THR A 66 -32.25 -4.82 -43.47
C THR A 66 -30.74 -4.66 -43.58
N VAL A 67 -30.01 -5.18 -42.60
CA VAL A 67 -28.54 -5.14 -42.54
C VAL A 67 -28.01 -6.56 -42.74
N ASP A 68 -27.18 -6.77 -43.77
CA ASP A 68 -26.60 -8.07 -44.13
C ASP A 68 -27.62 -9.22 -44.28
N GLY A 69 -28.82 -8.92 -44.79
CA GLY A 69 -29.87 -9.91 -45.02
C GLY A 69 -30.73 -10.26 -43.80
N ALA A 70 -30.51 -9.62 -42.65
CA ALA A 70 -31.34 -9.75 -41.45
C ALA A 70 -32.05 -8.43 -41.12
N ALA A 71 -33.30 -8.51 -40.65
CA ALA A 71 -34.04 -7.35 -40.18
C ALA A 71 -33.49 -6.90 -38.82
N VAL A 72 -33.16 -5.61 -38.71
CA VAL A 72 -32.76 -4.93 -37.48
C VAL A 72 -33.75 -3.81 -37.23
N PHE A 73 -34.27 -3.73 -36.00
CA PHE A 73 -35.26 -2.75 -35.57
C PHE A 73 -34.59 -1.67 -34.74
N HIS A 74 -34.93 -0.41 -35.00
CA HIS A 74 -34.33 0.78 -34.42
C HIS A 74 -35.40 1.64 -33.76
N SER A 75 -35.15 2.13 -32.55
CA SER A 75 -35.98 3.18 -31.93
C SER A 75 -35.48 4.55 -32.35
N VAL A 76 -36.36 5.42 -32.87
CA VAL A 76 -36.02 6.74 -33.43
C VAL A 76 -36.84 7.83 -32.74
N TYR A 77 -36.17 8.92 -32.33
CA TYR A 77 -36.75 10.09 -31.67
C TYR A 77 -36.34 11.38 -32.40
N ILE A 78 -37.27 12.34 -32.55
CA ILE A 78 -37.06 13.63 -33.26
C ILE A 78 -36.97 14.80 -32.27
N ALA A 79 -36.10 14.69 -31.28
CA ALA A 79 -35.25 15.82 -30.96
C ALA A 79 -33.83 15.46 -31.45
N GLY A 80 -33.46 15.87 -32.67
CA GLY A 80 -32.04 15.90 -33.10
C GLY A 80 -31.50 14.86 -34.12
N HIS A 81 -32.30 13.93 -34.65
CA HIS A 81 -31.88 12.93 -35.69
C HIS A 81 -30.76 11.94 -35.28
N LEU A 82 -31.06 11.04 -34.34
CA LEU A 82 -30.26 9.83 -34.06
C LEU A 82 -31.16 8.60 -33.90
N SER A 83 -30.74 7.47 -34.47
CA SER A 83 -31.14 6.16 -33.94
C SER A 83 -30.33 5.86 -32.71
N LEU A 84 -31.01 5.46 -31.65
CA LEU A 84 -30.38 5.35 -30.34
C LEU A 84 -30.08 3.89 -29.98
N ILE A 85 -30.98 2.98 -30.31
CA ILE A 85 -30.83 1.55 -30.03
C ILE A 85 -31.32 0.75 -31.23
N SER A 86 -30.55 -0.27 -31.59
CA SER A 86 -30.87 -1.26 -32.62
C SER A 86 -30.87 -2.66 -32.04
N SER A 87 -31.93 -3.42 -32.24
CA SER A 87 -32.03 -4.82 -31.83
C SER A 87 -32.64 -5.67 -32.93
N LYS A 88 -32.32 -6.97 -32.94
CA LYS A 88 -32.99 -7.95 -33.80
C LYS A 88 -34.35 -8.38 -33.23
N ASP A 89 -34.65 -8.02 -31.98
CA ASP A 89 -35.91 -8.29 -31.32
C ASP A 89 -36.91 -7.15 -31.56
N GLU A 90 -37.86 -7.38 -32.48
CA GLU A 90 -38.93 -6.44 -32.79
C GLU A 90 -39.83 -6.13 -31.59
N LYS A 91 -40.14 -7.14 -30.77
CA LYS A 91 -41.09 -6.99 -29.66
C LYS A 91 -40.50 -6.07 -28.61
N PHE A 92 -39.22 -6.27 -28.30
CA PHE A 92 -38.48 -5.41 -27.38
C PHE A 92 -38.49 -3.95 -27.84
N ILE A 93 -38.15 -3.68 -29.11
CA ILE A 93 -38.11 -2.31 -29.64
C ILE A 93 -39.49 -1.67 -29.65
N ARG A 94 -40.55 -2.41 -29.99
CA ARG A 94 -41.92 -1.87 -29.96
C ARG A 94 -42.40 -1.53 -28.55
N ILE A 95 -42.13 -2.39 -27.57
CA ILE A 95 -42.46 -2.13 -26.16
C ILE A 95 -41.69 -0.91 -25.65
N LEU A 96 -40.39 -0.84 -25.95
CA LEU A 96 -39.52 0.27 -25.64
C LEU A 96 -40.06 1.59 -26.23
N SER A 97 -40.32 1.63 -27.54
CA SER A 97 -40.86 2.83 -28.21
C SER A 97 -42.21 3.27 -27.65
N SER A 98 -43.10 2.34 -27.32
CA SER A 98 -44.40 2.66 -26.72
C SER A 98 -44.27 3.29 -25.33
N LYS A 99 -43.38 2.77 -24.49
CA LYS A 99 -43.17 3.27 -23.13
C LYS A 99 -42.53 4.66 -23.12
N LEU A 100 -41.53 4.87 -23.97
CA LEU A 100 -40.90 6.17 -24.16
C LEU A 100 -41.89 7.21 -24.68
N ASP A 101 -42.74 6.83 -25.63
CA ASP A 101 -43.76 7.74 -26.17
C ASP A 101 -44.73 8.20 -25.09
N ALA A 102 -45.17 7.28 -24.21
CA ALA A 102 -46.04 7.59 -23.09
C ALA A 102 -45.39 8.58 -22.10
N LEU A 103 -44.11 8.39 -21.78
CA LEU A 103 -43.34 9.27 -20.89
C LEU A 103 -43.15 10.66 -21.50
N ILE A 104 -42.76 10.75 -22.77
CA ILE A 104 -42.54 12.04 -23.44
C ILE A 104 -43.86 12.80 -23.64
N ASN A 105 -44.97 12.10 -23.91
CA ASN A 105 -46.27 12.77 -24.03
C ASN A 105 -46.71 13.46 -22.74
N SER A 106 -46.17 13.03 -21.60
CA SER A 106 -46.54 13.54 -20.27
C SER A 106 -45.68 14.70 -19.75
N THR A 107 -44.68 15.16 -20.51
CA THR A 107 -43.75 16.24 -20.10
C THR A 107 -44.22 17.67 -20.46
N GLU A 108 -45.51 17.88 -20.78
CA GLU A 108 -46.14 19.18 -21.08
C GLU A 108 -45.24 20.20 -21.83
N GLY A 109 -44.62 19.78 -22.93
CA GLY A 109 -43.90 20.68 -23.83
C GLY A 109 -42.49 21.11 -23.39
N GLN A 110 -41.92 20.53 -22.33
CA GLN A 110 -40.47 20.62 -22.10
C GLN A 110 -39.74 19.65 -23.04
N THR A 111 -38.89 20.17 -23.93
CA THR A 111 -37.98 19.37 -24.74
C THR A 111 -36.97 18.68 -23.81
N MET A 112 -37.07 17.35 -23.66
CA MET A 112 -36.04 16.56 -22.96
C MET A 112 -34.69 16.77 -23.64
N SER A 113 -33.63 16.95 -22.84
CA SER A 113 -32.27 16.97 -23.37
C SER A 113 -31.90 15.61 -23.96
N ASP A 114 -31.02 15.61 -24.97
CA ASP A 114 -30.53 14.37 -25.58
C ASP A 114 -29.94 13.41 -24.53
N SER A 115 -29.26 13.96 -23.51
CA SER A 115 -28.71 13.19 -22.39
C SER A 115 -29.79 12.55 -21.49
N GLY A 116 -30.86 13.27 -21.19
CA GLY A 116 -31.95 12.75 -20.36
C GLY A 116 -32.76 11.69 -21.10
N PHE A 117 -32.84 11.80 -22.44
CA PHE A 117 -33.45 10.77 -23.26
C PHE A 117 -32.58 9.50 -23.36
N GLU A 118 -31.26 9.64 -23.50
CA GLU A 118 -30.32 8.51 -23.44
C GLU A 118 -30.38 7.76 -22.10
N GLU A 119 -30.46 8.49 -20.98
CA GLU A 119 -30.60 7.91 -19.65
C GLU A 119 -31.91 7.13 -19.50
N MET A 120 -33.03 7.74 -19.91
CA MET A 120 -34.34 7.07 -19.94
C MET A 120 -34.31 5.80 -20.80
N MET A 121 -33.67 5.85 -21.97
CA MET A 121 -33.48 4.70 -22.85
C MET A 121 -32.71 3.56 -22.17
N ASN A 122 -31.63 3.88 -21.46
CA ASN A 122 -30.84 2.90 -20.73
C ASN A 122 -31.66 2.24 -19.62
N ILE A 123 -32.45 3.03 -18.87
CA ILE A 123 -33.32 2.52 -17.80
C ILE A 123 -34.38 1.56 -18.37
N VAL A 124 -35.10 1.96 -19.41
CA VAL A 124 -36.16 1.12 -20.01
C VAL A 124 -35.58 -0.15 -20.64
N SER A 125 -34.35 -0.07 -21.15
CA SER A 125 -33.66 -1.25 -21.69
C SER A 125 -33.20 -2.22 -20.60
N ALA A 126 -32.77 -1.70 -19.45
CA ALA A 126 -32.37 -2.52 -18.31
C ALA A 126 -33.58 -3.22 -17.67
N GLU A 127 -34.72 -2.52 -17.57
CA GLU A 127 -35.90 -2.95 -16.84
C GLU A 127 -37.15 -2.90 -17.72
N PRO A 128 -37.32 -3.84 -18.68
CA PRO A 128 -38.34 -3.76 -19.71
C PRO A 128 -39.76 -4.09 -19.21
N ASP A 129 -39.92 -4.59 -17.98
CA ASP A 129 -41.22 -4.99 -17.42
C ASP A 129 -41.86 -3.93 -16.52
N TRP A 130 -41.18 -2.80 -16.30
CA TRP A 130 -41.69 -1.71 -15.46
C TRP A 130 -42.86 -0.96 -16.11
N GLU A 131 -43.81 -0.51 -15.31
CA GLU A 131 -44.86 0.42 -15.77
C GLU A 131 -44.38 1.88 -15.86
N THR A 132 -45.16 2.72 -16.56
CA THR A 132 -44.85 4.15 -16.82
C THR A 132 -44.51 4.94 -15.56
N ILE A 133 -45.18 4.66 -14.43
CA ILE A 133 -44.90 5.36 -13.15
C ILE A 133 -43.50 5.09 -12.61
N HIS A 134 -42.96 3.89 -12.81
CA HIS A 134 -41.63 3.50 -12.33
C HIS A 134 -40.55 4.19 -13.16
N TYR A 135 -40.73 4.26 -14.49
CA TYR A 135 -39.82 5.02 -15.34
C TYR A 135 -39.90 6.51 -15.06
N ALA A 136 -41.10 7.05 -14.82
CA ALA A 136 -41.26 8.45 -14.44
C ALA A 136 -40.51 8.77 -13.13
N ALA A 137 -40.54 7.86 -12.16
CA ALA A 137 -39.75 7.96 -10.94
C ALA A 137 -38.24 7.85 -11.18
N ALA A 138 -37.79 6.89 -11.99
CA ALA A 138 -36.37 6.69 -12.32
C ALA A 138 -35.76 7.86 -13.12
N CYS A 139 -36.54 8.46 -14.02
CA CYS A 139 -36.09 9.52 -14.91
C CYS A 139 -36.41 10.94 -14.38
N GLY A 140 -37.05 11.04 -13.21
CA GLY A 140 -37.39 12.34 -12.62
C GLY A 140 -38.45 13.13 -13.40
N VAL A 141 -39.41 12.46 -14.06
CA VAL A 141 -40.48 13.11 -14.85
C VAL A 141 -41.56 13.66 -13.92
N LEU A 142 -41.28 14.83 -13.33
CA LEU A 142 -42.11 15.42 -12.26
C LEU A 142 -43.55 15.74 -12.70
N GLY A 143 -43.74 16.19 -13.94
CA GLY A 143 -45.07 16.55 -14.47
C GLY A 143 -46.02 15.35 -14.47
N PHE A 144 -45.56 14.21 -14.96
CA PHE A 144 -46.32 12.97 -14.94
C PHE A 144 -46.58 12.47 -13.52
N LEU A 145 -45.55 12.48 -12.67
CA LEU A 145 -45.70 12.03 -11.28
C LEU A 145 -46.76 12.85 -10.54
N LYS A 146 -46.72 14.19 -10.65
CA LYS A 146 -47.71 15.07 -10.05
C LYS A 146 -49.12 14.79 -10.57
N MET A 147 -49.29 14.71 -11.89
CA MET A 147 -50.58 14.39 -12.51
C MET A 147 -51.12 13.02 -12.05
N ALA A 148 -50.26 11.99 -11.98
CA ALA A 148 -50.65 10.65 -11.56
C ALA A 148 -51.04 10.61 -10.07
N LEU A 149 -50.28 11.30 -9.21
CA LEU A 149 -50.55 11.42 -7.78
C LEU A 149 -51.84 12.20 -7.48
N GLU A 150 -52.14 13.25 -8.25
CA GLU A 150 -53.40 14.00 -8.16
C GLU A 150 -54.61 13.15 -8.56
N LYS A 151 -54.44 12.25 -9.53
CA LYS A 151 -55.50 11.37 -10.01
C LYS A 151 -55.82 10.23 -9.05
N ASP A 152 -54.80 9.51 -8.60
CA ASP A 152 -54.96 8.40 -7.63
C ASP A 152 -53.67 8.17 -6.83
N ARG A 153 -53.52 8.95 -5.76
CA ARG A 153 -52.38 8.88 -4.83
C ARG A 153 -52.12 7.49 -4.27
N GLN A 154 -53.16 6.77 -3.83
CA GLN A 154 -52.98 5.49 -3.13
C GLN A 154 -52.49 4.41 -4.08
N VAL A 155 -53.00 4.40 -5.31
CA VAL A 155 -52.53 3.48 -6.34
C VAL A 155 -51.08 3.77 -6.68
N VAL A 156 -50.71 5.03 -6.96
CA VAL A 156 -49.32 5.35 -7.36
C VAL A 156 -48.31 5.00 -6.27
N LEU A 157 -48.60 5.33 -5.00
CA LEU A 157 -47.67 5.04 -3.90
C LEU A 157 -47.57 3.55 -3.55
N GLY A 158 -48.66 2.81 -3.74
CA GLY A 158 -48.74 1.37 -3.46
C GLY A 158 -48.38 0.45 -4.63
N PHE A 159 -48.05 1.00 -5.80
CA PHE A 159 -47.79 0.22 -7.01
C PHE A 159 -46.32 -0.17 -7.10
N ALA A 160 -46.01 -1.41 -6.71
CA ALA A 160 -44.66 -1.94 -6.74
C ALA A 160 -44.32 -2.63 -8.08
N THR A 161 -43.03 -2.70 -8.40
CA THR A 161 -42.51 -3.57 -9.47
C THR A 161 -42.64 -5.06 -9.08
N GLN A 162 -42.29 -5.96 -10.01
CA GLN A 162 -42.23 -7.39 -9.73
C GLN A 162 -41.22 -7.73 -8.61
N ASP A 163 -40.16 -6.91 -8.48
CA ASP A 163 -39.15 -7.00 -7.43
C ASP A 163 -39.57 -6.28 -6.14
N GLY A 164 -40.80 -5.78 -6.06
CA GLY A 164 -41.33 -5.10 -4.87
C GLY A 164 -40.84 -3.66 -4.69
N ASP A 165 -40.18 -3.07 -5.69
CA ASP A 165 -39.72 -1.68 -5.62
C ASP A 165 -40.88 -0.71 -5.85
N PHE A 166 -41.11 0.19 -4.89
CA PHE A 166 -42.09 1.27 -5.04
C PHE A 166 -41.47 2.48 -5.77
N PRO A 167 -42.29 3.39 -6.33
CA PRO A 167 -41.77 4.54 -7.07
C PRO A 167 -40.78 5.38 -6.26
N ILE A 168 -40.95 5.47 -4.93
CA ILE A 168 -40.00 6.19 -4.06
C ILE A 168 -38.63 5.49 -3.97
N HIS A 169 -38.59 4.15 -3.94
CA HIS A 169 -37.34 3.37 -3.94
C HIS A 169 -36.59 3.58 -5.25
N ILE A 170 -37.31 3.52 -6.37
CA ILE A 170 -36.76 3.73 -7.71
C ILE A 170 -36.21 5.15 -7.85
N ALA A 171 -36.98 6.17 -7.45
CA ALA A 171 -36.52 7.55 -7.48
C ALA A 171 -35.23 7.75 -6.67
N ALA A 172 -35.11 7.13 -5.49
CA ALA A 172 -33.89 7.20 -4.67
C ALA A 172 -32.71 6.39 -5.26
N LYS A 173 -32.98 5.22 -5.84
CA LYS A 173 -31.98 4.36 -6.52
C LYS A 173 -31.32 5.09 -7.69
N TRP A 174 -32.08 5.87 -8.44
CA TRP A 174 -31.60 6.67 -9.57
C TRP A 174 -31.22 8.12 -9.19
N GLY A 175 -31.22 8.46 -7.89
CA GLY A 175 -30.78 9.76 -7.40
C GLY A 175 -31.65 10.96 -7.81
N GLN A 176 -32.93 10.72 -8.12
CA GLN A 176 -33.89 11.75 -8.53
C GLN A 176 -34.45 12.51 -7.31
N VAL A 177 -33.68 13.47 -6.79
CA VAL A 177 -33.98 14.24 -5.57
C VAL A 177 -35.39 14.83 -5.58
N GLU A 178 -35.76 15.53 -6.66
CA GLU A 178 -37.06 16.20 -6.75
C GLU A 178 -38.23 15.23 -6.92
N ALA A 179 -38.01 14.06 -7.54
CA ALA A 179 -39.04 13.03 -7.62
C ALA A 179 -39.30 12.42 -6.23
N VAL A 180 -38.24 12.18 -5.45
CA VAL A 180 -38.38 11.76 -4.04
C VAL A 180 -39.13 12.81 -3.23
N ARG A 181 -38.78 14.10 -3.37
CA ARG A 181 -39.49 15.21 -2.69
C ARG A 181 -40.99 15.20 -3.00
N VAL A 182 -41.36 15.14 -4.28
CA VAL A 182 -42.76 15.12 -4.71
C VAL A 182 -43.51 13.91 -4.13
N LEU A 183 -42.90 12.73 -4.14
CA LEU A 183 -43.52 11.52 -3.59
C LEU A 183 -43.73 11.64 -2.06
N LEU A 184 -42.79 12.26 -1.34
CA LEU A 184 -42.88 12.52 0.10
C LEU A 184 -43.92 13.57 0.47
N GLU A 185 -44.02 14.67 -0.28
CA GLU A 185 -45.08 15.68 -0.10
C GLU A 185 -46.48 15.07 -0.25
N HIS A 186 -46.61 14.06 -1.11
CA HIS A 186 -47.81 13.26 -1.28
C HIS A 186 -47.84 12.06 -0.32
N GLY A 187 -47.05 12.09 0.77
CA GLY A 187 -47.04 11.14 1.88
C GLY A 187 -46.74 9.69 1.51
N ALA A 188 -45.71 9.48 0.70
CA ALA A 188 -44.98 8.21 0.63
C ALA A 188 -44.33 7.88 1.99
N ASP A 189 -44.29 6.60 2.37
CA ASP A 189 -43.72 6.16 3.64
C ASP A 189 -42.23 5.85 3.51
N LEU A 190 -41.38 6.55 4.29
CA LEU A 190 -39.93 6.29 4.33
C LEU A 190 -39.57 4.91 4.89
N CYS A 191 -40.44 4.31 5.70
CA CYS A 191 -40.23 3.00 6.32
C CYS A 191 -40.78 1.85 5.48
N GLN A 192 -41.39 2.14 4.33
CA GLN A 192 -41.88 1.13 3.41
C GLN A 192 -40.71 0.29 2.91
N LYS A 193 -40.91 -1.03 2.89
CA LYS A 193 -39.88 -2.00 2.50
C LYS A 193 -40.17 -2.55 1.12
N ASP A 194 -39.13 -2.66 0.28
CA ASP A 194 -39.18 -3.46 -0.94
C ASP A 194 -39.10 -4.97 -0.63
N ALA A 195 -39.07 -5.81 -1.67
CA ALA A 195 -39.00 -7.26 -1.49
C ALA A 195 -37.70 -7.73 -0.82
N THR A 196 -36.63 -6.95 -0.87
CA THR A 196 -35.35 -7.25 -0.19
C THR A 196 -35.30 -6.67 1.23
N GLY A 197 -36.40 -6.08 1.69
CA GLY A 197 -36.51 -5.46 3.01
C GLY A 197 -35.87 -4.06 3.10
N ARG A 198 -35.39 -3.49 2.00
CA ARG A 198 -34.75 -2.17 1.96
C ARG A 198 -35.79 -1.06 1.88
N THR A 199 -35.41 0.08 2.41
CA THR A 199 -36.22 1.31 2.40
C THR A 199 -35.62 2.34 1.45
N VAL A 200 -36.36 3.43 1.19
CA VAL A 200 -35.84 4.58 0.43
C VAL A 200 -34.49 5.09 0.98
N VAL A 201 -34.28 5.04 2.29
CA VAL A 201 -33.05 5.49 2.95
C VAL A 201 -31.86 4.58 2.60
N HIS A 202 -32.08 3.27 2.42
CA HIS A 202 -31.02 2.35 1.97
C HIS A 202 -30.55 2.71 0.55
N TRP A 203 -31.51 2.94 -0.36
CA TRP A 203 -31.22 3.28 -1.76
C TRP A 203 -30.56 4.65 -1.88
N ALA A 204 -31.04 5.65 -1.14
CA ALA A 204 -30.43 6.97 -1.09
C ALA A 204 -29.01 6.91 -0.50
N ALA A 205 -28.80 6.16 0.58
CA ALA A 205 -27.49 6.00 1.21
C ALA A 205 -26.46 5.35 0.27
N ALA A 206 -26.88 4.36 -0.52
CA ALA A 206 -26.05 3.73 -1.54
C ALA A 206 -25.72 4.69 -2.71
N ASN A 207 -26.73 5.38 -3.27
CA ASN A 207 -26.60 5.98 -4.60
C ASN A 207 -26.58 7.52 -4.63
N SER A 208 -27.20 8.22 -3.67
CA SER A 208 -27.42 9.67 -3.76
C SER A 208 -27.36 10.36 -2.39
N ALA A 209 -26.20 10.94 -2.08
CA ALA A 209 -25.99 11.73 -0.86
C ALA A 209 -26.88 12.98 -0.82
N SER A 210 -27.21 13.59 -1.97
CA SER A 210 -28.15 14.72 -2.05
C SER A 210 -29.57 14.31 -1.65
N THR A 211 -30.07 13.20 -2.19
CA THR A 211 -31.38 12.64 -1.81
C THR A 211 -31.40 12.30 -0.32
N LEU A 212 -30.33 11.69 0.19
CA LEU A 212 -30.22 11.33 1.59
C LEU A 212 -30.22 12.57 2.52
N LYS A 213 -29.56 13.64 2.09
CA LYS A 213 -29.56 14.92 2.81
C LYS A 213 -30.97 15.51 2.92
N ASP A 214 -31.74 15.47 1.85
CA ASP A 214 -33.12 15.98 1.88
C ASP A 214 -34.01 15.10 2.78
N LEU A 215 -33.87 13.77 2.67
CA LEU A 215 -34.55 12.81 3.54
C LEU A 215 -34.22 13.01 5.03
N SER A 216 -33.02 13.51 5.36
CA SER A 216 -32.61 13.72 6.76
C SER A 216 -33.44 14.76 7.51
N THR A 217 -34.20 15.59 6.81
CA THR A 217 -35.08 16.61 7.41
C THR A 217 -36.42 16.04 7.88
N GLU A 218 -36.78 14.84 7.43
CA GLU A 218 -38.05 14.20 7.73
C GLU A 218 -38.07 13.58 9.13
N ALA A 219 -39.17 13.77 9.87
CA ALA A 219 -39.31 13.25 11.23
C ALA A 219 -39.22 11.70 11.30
N ALA A 220 -39.63 11.02 10.23
CA ALA A 220 -39.57 9.56 10.13
C ALA A 220 -38.16 9.02 9.79
N PHE A 221 -37.20 9.88 9.45
CA PHE A 221 -35.86 9.48 9.03
C PHE A 221 -35.11 8.70 10.10
N ALA A 222 -35.16 9.16 11.36
CA ALA A 222 -34.50 8.49 12.48
C ALA A 222 -34.97 7.04 12.66
N LYS A 223 -36.25 6.76 12.40
CA LYS A 223 -36.80 5.40 12.41
C LYS A 223 -36.29 4.60 11.22
N ALA A 224 -36.35 5.17 10.01
CA ALA A 224 -35.92 4.51 8.78
C ALA A 224 -34.42 4.17 8.76
N MET A 225 -33.57 4.96 9.43
CA MET A 225 -32.12 4.68 9.59
C MET A 225 -31.81 3.39 10.37
N THR A 226 -32.72 2.94 11.23
CA THR A 226 -32.55 1.75 12.07
C THR A 226 -33.15 0.49 11.44
N VAL A 227 -33.81 0.62 10.30
CA VAL A 227 -34.40 -0.52 9.59
C VAL A 227 -33.29 -1.35 8.96
N LEU A 228 -33.36 -2.66 9.15
CA LEU A 228 -32.47 -3.62 8.48
C LEU A 228 -33.16 -4.24 7.26
N ASP A 229 -32.37 -4.47 6.21
CA ASP A 229 -32.76 -5.28 5.05
C ASP A 229 -32.73 -6.79 5.37
N GLU A 230 -33.12 -7.63 4.41
CA GLU A 230 -33.14 -9.10 4.59
C GLU A 230 -31.75 -9.70 4.86
N SER A 231 -30.70 -9.03 4.40
CA SER A 231 -29.30 -9.42 4.68
C SER A 231 -28.77 -8.89 6.01
N GLY A 232 -29.59 -8.16 6.78
CA GLY A 232 -29.21 -7.57 8.06
C GLY A 232 -28.41 -6.26 7.93
N HIS A 233 -28.37 -5.65 6.75
CA HIS A 233 -27.65 -4.39 6.54
C HIS A 233 -28.53 -3.18 6.84
N SER A 234 -27.97 -2.20 7.53
CA SER A 234 -28.56 -0.88 7.71
C SER A 234 -28.29 0.03 6.51
N PRO A 235 -28.94 1.20 6.39
CA PRO A 235 -28.59 2.17 5.37
C PRO A 235 -27.12 2.62 5.43
N LEU A 236 -26.53 2.68 6.63
CA LEU A 236 -25.11 2.99 6.81
C LEU A 236 -24.21 1.89 6.23
N ALA A 237 -24.56 0.61 6.45
CA ALA A 237 -23.87 -0.53 5.83
C ALA A 237 -23.93 -0.45 4.29
N CYS A 238 -25.08 -0.09 3.72
CA CYS A 238 -25.22 0.11 2.27
C CYS A 238 -24.34 1.25 1.75
N ALA A 239 -24.25 2.38 2.45
CA ALA A 239 -23.36 3.48 2.07
C ALA A 239 -21.89 3.05 2.07
N VAL A 240 -21.46 2.27 3.07
CA VAL A 240 -20.08 1.74 3.14
C VAL A 240 -19.80 0.77 1.99
N ARG A 241 -20.74 -0.14 1.70
CA ARG A 241 -20.60 -1.15 0.65
C ARG A 241 -20.42 -0.53 -0.74
N GLU A 242 -21.12 0.57 -1.02
CA GLU A 242 -20.98 1.34 -2.26
C GLU A 242 -19.89 2.44 -2.19
N ALA A 243 -19.09 2.47 -1.10
CA ALA A 243 -18.03 3.44 -0.86
C ALA A 243 -18.48 4.92 -0.92
N ASN A 244 -19.72 5.21 -0.54
CA ASN A 244 -20.30 6.56 -0.59
C ASN A 244 -19.98 7.36 0.68
N SER A 245 -18.80 8.00 0.69
CA SER A 245 -18.30 8.73 1.86
C SER A 245 -19.15 9.93 2.29
N GLU A 246 -19.84 10.59 1.36
CA GLU A 246 -20.74 11.70 1.67
C GLU A 246 -22.01 11.20 2.39
N SER A 247 -22.61 10.11 1.91
CA SER A 247 -23.74 9.47 2.58
C SER A 247 -23.37 8.99 3.99
N VAL A 248 -22.17 8.40 4.15
CA VAL A 248 -21.65 8.03 5.48
C VAL A 248 -21.54 9.24 6.40
N ALA A 249 -21.00 10.37 5.91
CA ALA A 249 -20.89 11.60 6.70
C ALA A 249 -22.25 12.12 7.16
N ILE A 250 -23.26 12.13 6.27
CA ILE A 250 -24.63 12.57 6.60
C ILE A 250 -25.26 11.66 7.66
N LEU A 251 -25.18 10.34 7.48
CA LEU A 251 -25.78 9.37 8.41
C LEU A 251 -25.12 9.44 9.79
N MET A 252 -23.79 9.54 9.84
CA MET A 252 -23.05 9.66 11.10
C MET A 252 -23.30 11.00 11.79
N ALA A 253 -23.49 12.09 11.04
CA ALA A 253 -23.85 13.40 11.61
C ALA A 253 -25.25 13.40 12.24
N CYS A 254 -26.20 12.65 11.67
CA CYS A 254 -27.59 12.62 12.17
C CYS A 254 -27.77 11.73 13.42
N ALA A 255 -27.06 10.61 13.50
CA ALA A 255 -27.29 9.61 14.55
C ALA A 255 -26.06 9.28 15.42
N GLY A 256 -24.88 9.82 15.10
CA GLY A 256 -23.65 9.54 15.83
C GLY A 256 -23.41 8.04 16.02
N SER A 257 -22.98 7.63 17.21
CA SER A 257 -22.77 6.22 17.58
C SER A 257 -24.07 5.39 17.68
N SER A 258 -25.26 5.98 17.49
CA SER A 258 -26.50 5.20 17.40
C SER A 258 -26.65 4.55 16.02
N ALA A 259 -26.04 5.12 14.98
CA ALA A 259 -26.10 4.59 13.62
C ALA A 259 -25.39 3.24 13.47
N THR A 260 -24.39 2.99 14.32
CA THR A 260 -23.52 1.80 14.31
C THR A 260 -24.04 0.68 15.20
N LYS A 261 -25.07 0.91 16.03
CA LYS A 261 -25.55 0.00 17.09
C LYS A 261 -26.90 -0.66 16.78
N VAL A 262 -27.29 -0.73 15.50
CA VAL A 262 -28.59 -1.30 15.11
C VAL A 262 -28.64 -2.78 15.49
N ALA A 263 -29.54 -3.13 16.42
CA ALA A 263 -29.67 -4.48 16.95
C ALA A 263 -30.28 -5.43 15.91
N GLY A 264 -29.61 -6.57 15.63
CA GLY A 264 -30.24 -7.60 14.79
C GLY A 264 -29.33 -8.68 14.23
N ALA A 265 -28.30 -8.33 13.46
CA ALA A 265 -27.38 -9.32 12.89
C ALA A 265 -26.18 -8.59 12.25
N SER A 266 -24.97 -9.02 12.60
CA SER A 266 -23.68 -8.61 12.03
C SER A 266 -23.16 -7.20 12.42
N PRO A 267 -21.94 -7.11 12.98
CA PRO A 267 -21.22 -5.84 13.15
C PRO A 267 -21.19 -5.01 11.87
N LEU A 268 -21.27 -3.69 11.97
CA LEU A 268 -21.35 -2.81 10.79
C LEU A 268 -20.26 -3.11 9.75
N LEU A 269 -19.04 -3.38 10.19
CA LEU A 269 -17.88 -3.56 9.32
C LEU A 269 -17.75 -4.97 8.73
N THR A 270 -18.66 -5.91 9.01
CA THR A 270 -18.67 -7.20 8.29
C THR A 270 -18.96 -7.00 6.80
N VAL A 271 -19.60 -5.90 6.41
CA VAL A 271 -19.87 -5.53 5.01
C VAL A 271 -18.58 -5.36 4.20
N LEU A 272 -17.45 -5.15 4.87
CA LEU A 272 -16.14 -4.99 4.24
C LEU A 272 -15.58 -6.32 3.71
N SER A 273 -16.14 -7.46 4.13
CA SER A 273 -15.70 -8.77 3.68
C SER A 273 -15.86 -8.90 2.17
N GLY A 274 -14.75 -9.16 1.47
CA GLY A 274 -14.74 -9.29 0.01
C GLY A 274 -14.82 -7.98 -0.79
N LEU A 275 -14.80 -6.81 -0.13
CA LEU A 275 -14.71 -5.53 -0.85
C LEU A 275 -13.28 -5.22 -1.27
N ASP A 276 -13.15 -4.69 -2.48
CA ASP A 276 -11.90 -4.13 -2.97
C ASP A 276 -11.61 -2.76 -2.36
N TYR A 277 -10.32 -2.45 -2.27
CA TYR A 277 -9.89 -1.15 -1.79
C TYR A 277 -10.21 -0.03 -2.79
N SER A 278 -10.83 1.04 -2.31
CA SER A 278 -10.91 2.33 -2.99
C SER A 278 -10.62 3.45 -2.00
N GLU A 279 -10.14 4.60 -2.48
CA GLU A 279 -9.92 5.78 -1.63
C GLU A 279 -11.23 6.26 -0.99
N ALA A 280 -12.35 6.14 -1.72
CA ALA A 280 -13.67 6.48 -1.19
C ALA A 280 -14.08 5.56 -0.03
N LEU A 281 -13.79 4.25 -0.12
CA LEU A 281 -14.02 3.29 0.97
C LEU A 281 -13.09 3.59 2.16
N ALA A 282 -11.82 3.91 1.89
CA ALA A 282 -10.86 4.28 2.93
C ALA A 282 -11.32 5.52 3.72
N ASN A 283 -11.91 6.51 3.04
CA ASN A 283 -12.52 7.68 3.66
C ASN A 283 -13.75 7.33 4.50
N CYS A 284 -14.62 6.41 4.02
CA CYS A 284 -15.74 5.91 4.80
C CYS A 284 -15.28 5.29 6.14
N ILE A 285 -14.27 4.42 6.07
CA ILE A 285 -13.71 3.73 7.24
C ILE A 285 -13.11 4.73 8.22
N GLU A 286 -12.32 5.69 7.73
CA GLU A 286 -11.71 6.72 8.56
C GLU A 286 -12.75 7.57 9.28
N LEU A 287 -13.80 8.03 8.59
CA LEU A 287 -14.88 8.81 9.18
C LEU A 287 -15.62 8.01 10.26
N ILE A 288 -15.96 6.75 9.98
CA ILE A 288 -16.68 5.89 10.91
C ILE A 288 -15.85 5.64 12.18
N ILE A 289 -14.58 5.27 12.04
CA ILE A 289 -13.69 5.00 13.19
C ILE A 289 -13.42 6.28 13.98
N THR A 290 -13.30 7.44 13.31
CA THR A 290 -13.08 8.72 13.99
C THR A 290 -14.28 9.13 14.85
N ILE A 291 -15.50 8.89 14.36
CA ILE A 291 -16.74 9.28 15.07
C ILE A 291 -17.11 8.23 16.13
N ASP A 292 -16.96 6.95 15.82
CA ASP A 292 -17.26 5.84 16.74
C ASP A 292 -16.16 4.77 16.71
N PRO A 293 -15.10 4.93 17.53
CA PRO A 293 -14.03 3.94 17.62
C PRO A 293 -14.51 2.56 18.08
N SER A 294 -15.61 2.46 18.83
CA SER A 294 -16.12 1.18 19.36
C SER A 294 -16.64 0.23 18.26
N VAL A 295 -16.84 0.75 17.04
CA VAL A 295 -17.32 -0.01 15.89
C VAL A 295 -16.40 -1.19 15.52
N VAL A 296 -15.08 -1.06 15.73
CA VAL A 296 -14.11 -2.12 15.39
C VAL A 296 -14.10 -3.26 16.41
N GLU A 297 -14.63 -3.01 17.61
CA GLU A 297 -14.74 -3.99 18.70
C GLU A 297 -16.06 -4.76 18.67
N GLN A 298 -17.00 -4.36 17.81
CA GLN A 298 -18.25 -5.07 17.63
C GLN A 298 -17.98 -6.49 17.15
N VAL A 299 -18.69 -7.45 17.78
CA VAL A 299 -18.58 -8.88 17.46
C VAL A 299 -19.92 -9.43 17.01
N ASP A 300 -19.88 -10.41 16.10
CA ASP A 300 -21.06 -11.15 15.69
C ASP A 300 -21.46 -12.21 16.74
N ALA A 301 -22.50 -13.00 16.43
CA ALA A 301 -22.98 -14.07 17.29
C ALA A 301 -21.94 -15.18 17.57
N ALA A 302 -20.91 -15.30 16.71
CA ALA A 302 -19.79 -16.20 16.89
C ALA A 302 -18.59 -15.52 17.59
N GLY A 303 -18.76 -14.31 18.13
CA GLY A 303 -17.67 -13.58 18.81
C GLY A 303 -16.63 -13.00 17.85
N ARG A 304 -16.90 -12.97 16.53
CA ARG A 304 -15.94 -12.51 15.52
C ARG A 304 -16.07 -11.01 15.31
N SER A 305 -14.96 -10.30 15.49
CA SER A 305 -14.81 -8.89 15.11
C SER A 305 -14.52 -8.72 13.61
N VAL A 306 -14.48 -7.46 13.14
CA VAL A 306 -14.07 -7.12 11.76
C VAL A 306 -12.72 -7.73 11.37
N LEU A 307 -11.78 -7.82 12.31
CA LEU A 307 -10.43 -8.34 12.06
C LEU A 307 -10.42 -9.85 11.72
N HIS A 308 -11.43 -10.59 12.15
CA HIS A 308 -11.57 -12.02 11.85
C HIS A 308 -11.99 -12.27 10.39
N MET A 309 -12.64 -11.28 9.76
CA MET A 309 -13.17 -11.39 8.41
C MET A 309 -12.06 -11.46 7.37
N GLN A 310 -12.40 -11.91 6.16
CA GLN A 310 -11.49 -11.87 5.02
C GLN A 310 -11.57 -10.49 4.36
N LEU A 311 -10.59 -9.65 4.63
CA LEU A 311 -10.52 -8.28 4.13
C LEU A 311 -9.45 -8.16 3.06
N ASN A 312 -9.62 -7.22 2.14
CA ASN A 312 -8.49 -6.75 1.34
C ASN A 312 -7.40 -6.20 2.28
N LYS A 313 -6.14 -6.58 2.07
CA LYS A 313 -4.99 -6.14 2.90
C LYS A 313 -4.99 -4.63 3.15
N ARG A 314 -5.31 -3.81 2.13
CA ARG A 314 -5.31 -2.35 2.25
C ARG A 314 -6.46 -1.83 3.12
N VAL A 315 -7.62 -2.46 3.04
CA VAL A 315 -8.78 -2.15 3.89
C VAL A 315 -8.43 -2.47 5.35
N LEU A 316 -7.85 -3.65 5.61
CA LEU A 316 -7.37 -4.02 6.95
C LEU A 316 -6.32 -3.04 7.48
N MET A 317 -5.30 -2.70 6.68
CA MET A 317 -4.28 -1.72 7.06
C MET A 317 -4.88 -0.35 7.40
N LYS A 318 -5.93 0.09 6.69
CA LYS A 318 -6.61 1.36 6.96
C LYS A 318 -7.36 1.32 8.30
N ILE A 319 -8.04 0.21 8.60
CA ILE A 319 -8.68 -0.01 9.91
C ILE A 319 -7.62 0.02 11.01
N LEU A 320 -6.56 -0.77 10.86
CA LEU A 320 -5.49 -0.87 11.85
C LEU A 320 -4.81 0.49 12.09
N LYS A 321 -4.45 1.23 11.03
CA LYS A 321 -3.82 2.55 11.15
C LYS A 321 -4.62 3.54 12.00
N HIS A 322 -5.95 3.51 11.91
CA HIS A 322 -6.84 4.43 12.61
C HIS A 322 -7.39 3.90 13.93
N SER A 323 -7.11 2.65 14.29
CA SER A 323 -7.61 2.02 15.52
C SER A 323 -6.55 1.33 16.38
N PHE A 324 -5.28 1.29 15.95
CA PHE A 324 -4.26 0.45 16.60
C PHE A 324 -4.04 0.71 18.09
N GLU A 325 -4.24 1.94 18.57
CA GLU A 325 -4.07 2.29 19.99
C GLU A 325 -5.15 1.68 20.88
N ASN A 326 -6.33 1.39 20.33
CA ASN A 326 -7.52 0.99 21.09
C ASN A 326 -8.10 -0.37 20.68
N ILE A 327 -7.55 -1.04 19.66
CA ILE A 327 -8.09 -2.30 19.14
C ILE A 327 -7.37 -3.52 19.74
N ASN A 328 -8.15 -4.49 20.22
CA ASN A 328 -7.60 -5.78 20.65
C ASN A 328 -7.35 -6.69 19.42
N LEU A 329 -6.09 -6.80 18.98
CA LEU A 329 -5.68 -7.67 17.87
C LEU A 329 -5.80 -9.17 18.18
N ASN A 330 -5.87 -9.52 19.46
CA ASN A 330 -5.92 -10.89 19.96
C ASN A 330 -7.30 -11.25 20.49
N ILE A 331 -8.34 -10.53 20.07
CA ILE A 331 -9.72 -10.89 20.36
C ILE A 331 -9.99 -12.32 19.88
N GLN A 332 -10.69 -13.11 20.69
CA GLN A 332 -10.96 -14.51 20.41
C GLN A 332 -12.44 -14.70 20.09
N ASP A 333 -12.71 -15.48 19.05
CA ASP A 333 -14.06 -15.92 18.72
C ASP A 333 -14.54 -17.06 19.63
N VAL A 334 -15.73 -17.60 19.35
CA VAL A 334 -16.30 -18.74 20.09
C VAL A 334 -15.46 -20.00 20.01
N ASP A 335 -14.51 -20.15 19.08
CA ASP A 335 -13.58 -21.28 18.99
C ASP A 335 -12.20 -20.94 19.60
N GLY A 336 -12.07 -19.77 20.21
CA GLY A 336 -10.81 -19.26 20.75
C GLY A 336 -9.86 -18.73 19.67
N GLN A 337 -10.28 -18.70 18.41
CA GLN A 337 -9.43 -18.28 17.30
C GLN A 337 -9.29 -16.77 17.31
N THR A 338 -8.06 -16.29 17.12
CA THR A 338 -7.78 -14.87 16.90
C THR A 338 -7.88 -14.52 15.42
N PRO A 339 -7.96 -13.23 15.05
CA PRO A 339 -7.83 -12.77 13.66
C PRO A 339 -6.65 -13.39 12.91
N LEU A 340 -5.51 -13.55 13.60
CA LEU A 340 -4.31 -14.16 13.05
C LEU A 340 -4.52 -15.64 12.71
N HIS A 341 -5.19 -16.40 13.58
CA HIS A 341 -5.51 -17.81 13.32
C HIS A 341 -6.39 -17.98 12.08
N MET A 342 -7.41 -17.14 11.93
CA MET A 342 -8.31 -17.20 10.78
C MET A 342 -7.59 -16.81 9.49
N ALA A 343 -6.78 -15.74 9.51
CA ALA A 343 -5.98 -15.33 8.35
C ALA A 343 -4.99 -16.43 7.92
N VAL A 344 -4.33 -17.09 8.88
CA VAL A 344 -3.43 -18.22 8.61
C VAL A 344 -4.18 -19.42 8.02
N SER A 345 -5.34 -19.76 8.58
CA SER A 345 -6.15 -20.90 8.09
C SER A 345 -6.64 -20.71 6.65
N ARG A 346 -6.82 -19.45 6.22
CA ARG A 346 -7.16 -19.07 4.84
C ARG A 346 -5.96 -19.00 3.90
N GLY A 347 -4.73 -19.05 4.41
CA GLY A 347 -3.52 -18.83 3.61
C GLY A 347 -3.30 -17.37 3.19
N ASP A 348 -3.94 -16.40 3.87
CA ASP A 348 -3.92 -14.99 3.50
C ASP A 348 -2.66 -14.28 4.05
N ILE A 349 -1.56 -14.38 3.30
CA ILE A 349 -0.26 -13.79 3.66
C ILE A 349 -0.38 -12.28 3.89
N GLY A 350 -1.18 -11.58 3.08
CA GLY A 350 -1.33 -10.13 3.18
C GLY A 350 -1.95 -9.72 4.51
N CYS A 351 -3.04 -10.38 4.91
CA CYS A 351 -3.67 -10.14 6.22
C CYS A 351 -2.77 -10.56 7.39
N VAL A 352 -2.05 -11.68 7.27
CA VAL A 352 -1.11 -12.14 8.31
C VAL A 352 0.01 -11.11 8.52
N VAL A 353 0.62 -10.61 7.43
CA VAL A 353 1.66 -9.57 7.50
C VAL A 353 1.11 -8.29 8.13
N ALA A 354 -0.09 -7.85 7.73
CA ALA A 354 -0.72 -6.67 8.30
C ALA A 354 -0.92 -6.83 9.82
N LEU A 355 -1.56 -7.92 10.27
CA LEU A 355 -1.80 -8.18 11.70
C LEU A 355 -0.49 -8.24 12.51
N LEU A 356 0.51 -8.97 12.02
CA LEU A 356 1.81 -9.08 12.70
C LEU A 356 2.54 -7.72 12.74
N SER A 357 2.45 -6.91 11.68
CA SER A 357 3.07 -5.58 11.63
C SER A 357 2.43 -4.57 12.58
N TYR A 358 1.22 -4.85 13.10
CA TYR A 358 0.60 -4.05 14.16
C TYR A 358 0.71 -4.68 15.55
N GLY A 359 1.41 -5.82 15.67
CA GLY A 359 1.71 -6.44 16.96
C GLY A 359 0.71 -7.51 17.41
N ALA A 360 0.01 -8.17 16.48
CA ALA A 360 -0.77 -9.37 16.82
C ALA A 360 0.14 -10.44 17.46
N ASP A 361 -0.37 -11.09 18.51
CA ASP A 361 0.38 -12.11 19.24
C ASP A 361 0.44 -13.41 18.43
N VAL A 362 1.64 -13.72 17.95
CA VAL A 362 1.92 -14.94 17.17
C VAL A 362 1.74 -16.22 18.00
N ASN A 363 1.82 -16.12 19.32
CA ASN A 363 1.77 -17.24 20.26
C ASN A 363 0.41 -17.41 20.95
N ALA A 364 -0.58 -16.58 20.59
CA ALA A 364 -1.94 -16.76 21.04
C ALA A 364 -2.43 -18.18 20.71
N LYS A 365 -3.22 -18.77 21.60
CA LYS A 365 -3.71 -20.14 21.46
C LYS A 365 -5.22 -20.16 21.31
N ASP A 366 -5.74 -21.01 20.42
CA ASP A 366 -7.16 -21.29 20.34
C ASP A 366 -7.62 -22.32 21.40
N LYS A 367 -8.90 -22.73 21.36
CA LYS A 367 -9.45 -23.71 22.32
C LYS A 367 -8.77 -25.08 22.25
N ASP A 368 -8.24 -25.47 21.09
CA ASP A 368 -7.49 -26.71 20.91
C ASP A 368 -6.00 -26.52 21.28
N SER A 369 -5.65 -25.37 21.84
CA SER A 369 -4.28 -24.96 22.16
C SER A 369 -3.35 -24.83 20.96
N TYR A 370 -3.90 -24.71 19.75
CA TYR A 370 -3.12 -24.43 18.53
C TYR A 370 -2.71 -22.97 18.52
N ASN A 371 -1.43 -22.70 18.19
CA ASN A 371 -0.99 -21.38 17.80
C ASN A 371 -1.04 -21.20 16.27
N ALA A 372 -0.74 -19.98 15.79
CA ALA A 372 -0.74 -19.66 14.37
C ALA A 372 0.18 -20.58 13.55
N LEU A 373 1.38 -20.91 14.06
CA LEU A 373 2.34 -21.79 13.36
C LEU A 373 1.81 -23.21 13.18
N MET A 374 1.18 -23.78 14.21
CA MET A 374 0.57 -25.12 14.12
C MET A 374 -0.51 -25.18 13.04
N LYS A 375 -1.37 -24.15 12.94
CA LYS A 375 -2.37 -24.05 11.87
C LYS A 375 -1.72 -23.94 10.48
N ALA A 376 -0.67 -23.12 10.33
CA ALA A 376 0.06 -22.99 9.07
C ALA A 376 0.69 -24.33 8.63
N VAL A 377 1.27 -25.08 9.56
CA VAL A 377 1.87 -26.40 9.32
C VAL A 377 0.82 -27.44 8.93
N GLN A 378 -0.31 -27.47 9.65
CA GLN A 378 -1.43 -28.37 9.35
C GLN A 378 -2.02 -28.10 7.96
N ALA A 379 -2.17 -26.83 7.59
CA ALA A 379 -2.67 -26.41 6.28
C ALA A 379 -1.62 -26.58 5.14
N GLY A 380 -0.32 -26.65 5.47
CA GLY A 380 0.77 -26.80 4.51
C GLY A 380 1.16 -25.49 3.82
N HIS A 381 0.90 -24.33 4.44
CA HIS A 381 1.22 -23.01 3.90
C HIS A 381 2.67 -22.61 4.22
N LEU A 382 3.64 -23.02 3.38
CA LEU A 382 5.07 -22.86 3.69
C LEU A 382 5.53 -21.41 3.87
N ASP A 383 5.01 -20.47 3.08
CA ASP A 383 5.44 -19.07 3.21
C ASP A 383 4.93 -18.45 4.51
N LEU A 384 3.75 -18.89 5.00
CA LEU A 384 3.27 -18.57 6.35
C LEU A 384 4.11 -19.25 7.42
N VAL A 385 4.55 -20.51 7.22
CA VAL A 385 5.48 -21.16 8.15
C VAL A 385 6.78 -20.35 8.27
N LYS A 386 7.40 -19.94 7.14
CA LYS A 386 8.59 -19.07 7.16
C LYS A 386 8.32 -17.75 7.88
N LEU A 387 7.22 -17.07 7.54
CA LEU A 387 6.86 -15.79 8.13
C LEU A 387 6.69 -15.90 9.65
N LEU A 388 5.94 -16.88 10.15
CA LEU A 388 5.69 -17.06 11.58
C LEU A 388 6.99 -17.41 12.34
N LEU A 389 7.87 -18.22 11.75
CA LEU A 389 9.19 -18.51 12.32
C LEU A 389 10.11 -17.27 12.36
N LEU A 390 9.96 -16.33 11.43
CA LEU A 390 10.67 -15.05 11.45
C LEU A 390 10.13 -14.09 12.52
N PHE A 391 8.93 -14.34 13.07
CA PHE A 391 8.28 -13.52 14.09
C PHE A 391 8.37 -14.13 15.51
N ASP A 392 9.41 -14.92 15.78
CA ASP A 392 9.75 -15.41 17.12
C ASP A 392 8.65 -16.30 17.75
N THR A 393 8.01 -17.15 16.93
CA THR A 393 7.02 -18.12 17.41
C THR A 393 7.64 -19.14 18.36
N ASP A 394 6.94 -19.46 19.45
CA ASP A 394 7.32 -20.50 20.40
C ASP A 394 7.07 -21.91 19.82
N LEU A 395 8.16 -22.65 19.64
CA LEU A 395 8.17 -24.03 19.13
C LEU A 395 7.90 -25.07 20.22
N LYS A 396 7.88 -24.67 21.50
CA LYS A 396 7.64 -25.57 22.65
C LYS A 396 6.15 -25.74 22.96
N VAL A 397 5.30 -24.95 22.32
CA VAL A 397 3.85 -25.07 22.46
C VAL A 397 3.41 -26.47 22.02
N VAL A 398 2.49 -27.04 22.80
CA VAL A 398 1.78 -28.27 22.49
C VAL A 398 0.28 -28.00 22.43
N ASP A 399 -0.41 -28.74 21.58
CA ASP A 399 -1.87 -28.72 21.47
C ASP A 399 -2.55 -29.43 22.67
N ALA A 400 -3.89 -29.49 22.65
CA ALA A 400 -4.69 -30.15 23.67
C ALA A 400 -4.42 -31.67 23.78
N GLN A 401 -3.84 -32.29 22.75
CA GLN A 401 -3.45 -33.70 22.72
C GLN A 401 -1.98 -33.90 23.12
N GLY A 402 -1.26 -32.84 23.46
CA GLY A 402 0.16 -32.88 23.83
C GLY A 402 1.10 -32.99 22.64
N GLN A 403 0.63 -32.74 21.41
CA GLN A 403 1.45 -32.80 20.20
C GLN A 403 2.17 -31.47 19.97
N SER A 404 3.46 -31.53 19.70
CA SER A 404 4.25 -30.36 19.32
C SER A 404 4.10 -30.02 17.84
N VAL A 405 4.60 -28.86 17.40
CA VAL A 405 4.64 -28.52 15.96
C VAL A 405 5.40 -29.58 15.13
N PHE A 406 6.39 -30.26 15.72
CA PHE A 406 7.14 -31.35 15.08
C PHE A 406 6.34 -32.64 14.95
N ASP A 407 5.33 -32.84 15.80
CA ASP A 407 4.41 -33.99 15.70
C ASP A 407 3.31 -33.70 14.68
N ILE A 408 2.81 -32.46 14.67
CA ILE A 408 1.83 -31.99 13.68
C ILE A 408 2.43 -32.04 12.28
N SER A 409 3.72 -31.67 12.10
CA SER A 409 4.39 -31.71 10.78
C SER A 409 4.37 -33.10 10.13
N LYS A 410 4.35 -34.19 10.93
CA LYS A 410 4.29 -35.57 10.43
C LYS A 410 3.00 -35.89 9.68
N THR A 411 1.92 -35.18 10.01
CA THR A 411 0.60 -35.32 9.36
C THR A 411 0.38 -34.31 8.24
N SER A 412 1.29 -33.35 8.05
CA SER A 412 1.19 -32.33 7.00
C SER A 412 1.39 -32.90 5.61
N LYS A 413 0.63 -32.39 4.63
CA LYS A 413 0.77 -32.73 3.21
C LYS A 413 2.15 -32.39 2.64
N ARG A 414 2.81 -31.36 3.21
CA ARG A 414 4.13 -30.86 2.79
C ARG A 414 5.23 -31.18 3.81
N ARG A 415 5.14 -32.34 4.46
CA ARG A 415 6.05 -32.76 5.53
C ARG A 415 7.53 -32.49 5.25
N ALA A 416 8.06 -32.95 4.11
CA ALA A 416 9.50 -32.83 3.80
C ALA A 416 9.97 -31.36 3.80
N ASP A 417 9.15 -30.48 3.22
CA ASP A 417 9.45 -29.05 3.17
C ASP A 417 9.35 -28.41 4.56
N VAL A 418 8.31 -28.76 5.34
CA VAL A 418 8.12 -28.24 6.71
C VAL A 418 9.26 -28.71 7.63
N ASP A 419 9.63 -29.99 7.56
CA ASP A 419 10.72 -30.56 8.35
C ASP A 419 12.05 -29.85 8.03
N LEU A 420 12.30 -29.49 6.76
CA LEU A 420 13.46 -28.68 6.37
C LEU A 420 13.42 -27.28 6.99
N LEU A 421 12.26 -26.61 6.99
CA LEU A 421 12.12 -25.28 7.59
C LEU A 421 12.33 -25.31 9.10
N LEU A 422 11.74 -26.28 9.79
CA LEU A 422 11.90 -26.45 11.25
C LEU A 422 13.33 -26.84 11.63
N ALA A 423 14.03 -27.59 10.78
CA ALA A 423 15.45 -27.92 10.99
C ALA A 423 16.36 -26.69 11.00
N VAL A 424 15.98 -25.60 10.30
CA VAL A 424 16.71 -24.33 10.37
C VAL A 424 16.69 -23.75 11.78
N MET A 425 15.62 -23.98 12.55
CA MET A 425 15.48 -23.49 13.94
C MET A 425 16.30 -24.30 14.96
N SER A 426 16.72 -25.52 14.61
CA SER A 426 17.57 -26.34 15.49
C SER A 426 19.02 -25.85 15.47
N PRO A 427 19.82 -26.01 16.54
CA PRO A 427 21.23 -25.65 16.53
C PRO A 427 21.96 -26.35 15.37
N PRO A 428 22.92 -25.67 14.70
CA PRO A 428 23.66 -26.28 13.62
C PRO A 428 24.39 -27.52 14.12
N ALA A 429 24.29 -28.63 13.37
CA ALA A 429 25.14 -29.78 13.61
C ALA A 429 26.60 -29.36 13.44
N PRO A 430 27.54 -29.90 14.24
CA PRO A 430 28.96 -29.59 14.06
C PRO A 430 29.37 -29.90 12.62
N SER A 431 29.97 -28.92 11.95
CA SER A 431 30.37 -29.07 10.56
C SER A 431 31.40 -30.19 10.43
N THR A 432 31.07 -31.20 9.64
CA THR A 432 31.98 -32.31 9.31
C THR A 432 32.88 -32.00 8.12
N LEU A 433 32.69 -30.83 7.49
CA LEU A 433 33.51 -30.37 6.38
C LEU A 433 34.83 -29.79 6.89
N PRO A 434 35.96 -30.08 6.22
CA PRO A 434 37.25 -29.48 6.58
C PRO A 434 37.15 -27.95 6.51
N ALA A 435 37.72 -27.28 7.50
CA ALA A 435 37.73 -25.82 7.55
C ALA A 435 38.33 -25.27 6.25
N PRO A 436 37.69 -24.25 5.63
CA PRO A 436 38.22 -23.65 4.41
C PRO A 436 39.64 -23.11 4.65
N SER A 437 40.46 -23.12 3.61
CA SER A 437 41.82 -22.59 3.67
C SER A 437 41.78 -21.11 4.09
N LYS A 438 42.49 -20.77 5.17
CA LYS A 438 42.57 -19.39 5.67
C LYS A 438 43.17 -18.46 4.62
N THR A 439 42.49 -17.36 4.37
CA THR A 439 42.94 -16.22 3.57
C THR A 439 43.87 -15.31 4.40
N PRO A 440 44.66 -14.42 3.78
CA PRO A 440 45.41 -13.40 4.50
C PRO A 440 44.54 -12.54 5.44
N TRP A 441 43.27 -12.30 5.06
CA TRP A 441 42.32 -11.58 5.90
C TRP A 441 42.00 -12.32 7.19
N ASP A 442 41.89 -13.64 7.14
CA ASP A 442 41.60 -14.46 8.33
C ASP A 442 42.77 -14.42 9.33
N TYR A 443 44.02 -14.43 8.85
CA TYR A 443 45.19 -14.27 9.72
C TYR A 443 45.23 -12.90 10.39
N GLN A 444 44.91 -11.83 9.65
CA GLN A 444 44.85 -10.48 10.21
C GLN A 444 43.71 -10.34 11.23
N GLN A 445 42.55 -10.95 10.93
CA GLN A 445 41.39 -10.99 11.82
C GLN A 445 41.74 -11.70 13.13
N ASP A 446 42.34 -12.89 13.07
CA ASP A 446 42.76 -13.65 14.26
C ASP A 446 43.78 -12.86 15.10
N ALA A 447 44.74 -12.21 14.45
CA ALA A 447 45.74 -11.37 15.12
C ALA A 447 45.11 -10.14 15.81
N ALA A 448 44.15 -9.49 15.13
CA ALA A 448 43.41 -8.36 15.71
C ALA A 448 42.55 -8.80 16.90
N ILE A 449 41.85 -9.94 16.81
CA ILE A 449 41.03 -10.47 17.92
C ILE A 449 41.92 -10.78 19.12
N LYS A 450 43.04 -11.45 18.90
CA LYS A 450 44.01 -11.76 19.96
C LYS A 450 44.49 -10.48 20.64
N THR A 451 44.85 -9.46 19.86
CA THR A 451 45.34 -8.17 20.38
C THR A 451 44.27 -7.46 21.22
N GLN A 452 43.02 -7.47 20.79
CA GLN A 452 41.91 -6.86 21.54
C GLN A 452 41.55 -7.60 22.83
N LYS A 453 41.74 -8.92 22.88
CA LYS A 453 41.53 -9.72 24.10
C LYS A 453 42.68 -9.59 25.10
N GLU A 454 43.91 -9.45 24.63
CA GLU A 454 45.11 -9.35 25.48
C GLU A 454 45.37 -7.92 25.99
N SER A 455 44.85 -6.91 25.30
CA SER A 455 45.05 -5.52 25.69
C SER A 455 44.35 -5.21 27.01
N LYS A 456 45.14 -4.98 28.06
CA LYS A 456 44.68 -4.35 29.30
C LYS A 456 44.24 -2.90 29.02
N GLU A 457 43.38 -2.35 29.88
CA GLU A 457 42.74 -1.02 29.82
C GLU A 457 43.76 0.16 29.87
N SER A 458 44.71 0.23 28.96
CA SER A 458 45.65 1.35 28.87
C SER A 458 45.21 2.32 27.76
N GLY A 459 44.47 3.36 28.16
CA GLY A 459 44.24 4.58 27.37
C GLY A 459 42.96 4.62 26.54
N GLY A 460 42.11 5.60 26.86
CA GLY A 460 40.90 5.96 26.11
C GLY A 460 39.68 5.09 26.37
N GLN A 461 38.49 5.64 26.12
CA GLN A 461 37.23 4.92 26.21
C GLN A 461 37.10 3.91 25.05
N ARG A 462 36.95 2.63 25.36
CA ARG A 462 36.71 1.60 24.35
C ARG A 462 35.32 1.76 23.74
N VAL A 463 35.21 1.66 22.41
CA VAL A 463 33.94 1.73 21.71
C VAL A 463 33.86 0.79 20.51
N ASN A 464 32.73 0.12 20.32
CA ASN A 464 32.48 -0.69 19.14
C ASN A 464 31.62 0.08 18.13
N LEU A 465 31.89 -0.14 16.85
CA LEU A 465 31.28 0.57 15.73
C LEU A 465 30.29 -0.32 14.99
N LEU A 466 29.11 0.21 14.67
CA LEU A 466 28.09 -0.43 13.86
C LEU A 466 27.83 0.40 12.60
N SER A 467 28.05 -0.19 11.43
CA SER A 467 27.79 0.42 10.11
C SER A 467 26.65 -0.32 9.41
N LEU A 468 25.64 0.44 8.98
CA LEU A 468 24.43 -0.08 8.32
C LEU A 468 24.31 0.50 6.90
N ASP A 469 24.36 -0.38 5.90
CA ASP A 469 24.34 0.03 4.49
C ASP A 469 22.96 0.51 4.02
N GLY A 470 22.93 1.29 2.94
CA GLY A 470 21.70 1.62 2.22
C GLY A 470 21.19 0.49 1.32
N GLY A 471 19.93 0.56 0.89
CA GLY A 471 19.32 -0.52 0.09
C GLY A 471 17.79 -0.59 0.01
N GLY A 472 17.05 0.48 0.36
CA GLY A 472 15.58 0.51 0.25
C GLY A 472 14.88 -0.44 1.24
N ILE A 473 13.81 -1.11 0.80
CA ILE A 473 13.03 -2.05 1.63
C ILE A 473 13.86 -3.25 2.13
N ARG A 474 15.01 -3.52 1.48
CA ARG A 474 15.98 -4.54 1.91
C ARG A 474 16.63 -4.23 3.28
N GLY A 475 16.33 -3.09 3.91
CA GLY A 475 16.59 -2.90 5.35
C GLY A 475 16.06 -4.04 6.24
N LEU A 476 15.05 -4.79 5.79
CA LEU A 476 14.60 -6.03 6.43
C LEU A 476 15.72 -7.07 6.58
N VAL A 477 16.70 -7.10 5.67
CA VAL A 477 17.89 -7.97 5.76
C VAL A 477 18.77 -7.53 6.94
N LEU A 478 18.99 -6.23 7.11
CA LEU A 478 19.74 -5.68 8.25
C LEU A 478 19.07 -6.03 9.57
N ILE A 479 17.75 -5.80 9.64
CA ILE A 479 16.93 -6.09 10.82
C ILE A 479 16.99 -7.58 11.15
N GLN A 480 16.91 -8.45 10.15
CA GLN A 480 17.00 -9.90 10.38
C GLN A 480 18.38 -10.29 10.90
N MET A 481 19.48 -9.82 10.31
CA MET A 481 20.83 -10.12 10.80
C MET A 481 21.03 -9.63 12.25
N LEU A 482 20.57 -8.42 12.55
CA LEU A 482 20.64 -7.87 13.90
C LEU A 482 19.80 -8.68 14.89
N SER A 483 18.61 -9.15 14.48
CA SER A 483 17.77 -10.02 15.31
C SER A 483 18.46 -11.35 15.63
N GLU A 484 19.13 -11.97 14.65
CA GLU A 484 19.89 -13.21 14.89
C GLU A 484 21.07 -12.98 15.83
N LEU A 485 21.80 -11.87 15.67
CA LEU A 485 22.90 -11.50 16.57
C LEU A 485 22.41 -11.24 18.00
N GLU A 486 21.31 -10.50 18.15
CA GLU A 486 20.67 -10.22 19.43
C GLU A 486 20.17 -11.52 20.11
N SER A 487 19.56 -12.43 19.35
CA SER A 487 19.08 -13.72 19.89
C SER A 487 20.19 -14.59 20.49
N LYS A 488 21.41 -14.53 19.92
CA LYS A 488 22.57 -15.29 20.40
C LYS A 488 23.36 -14.57 21.50
N PHE A 489 23.39 -13.24 21.45
CA PHE A 489 24.11 -12.43 22.44
C PHE A 489 23.30 -12.26 23.73
N GLY A 490 22.02 -11.89 23.60
CA GLY A 490 21.12 -11.41 24.65
C GLY A 490 20.57 -10.00 24.33
N SER A 491 19.57 -9.53 25.09
CA SER A 491 18.89 -8.24 24.89
C SER A 491 19.80 -7.01 24.94
N ASP A 492 20.98 -7.13 25.56
CA ASP A 492 21.93 -6.03 25.70
C ASP A 492 22.87 -5.87 24.49
N PHE A 493 22.66 -6.62 23.39
CA PHE A 493 23.53 -6.62 22.21
C PHE A 493 23.84 -5.20 21.70
N LEU A 494 22.82 -4.37 21.49
CA LEU A 494 23.01 -3.00 21.02
C LEU A 494 23.74 -2.10 22.01
N SER A 495 23.70 -2.40 23.31
CA SER A 495 24.44 -1.61 24.31
C SER A 495 25.95 -1.71 24.10
N SER A 496 26.41 -2.81 23.48
CA SER A 496 27.81 -3.04 23.14
C SER A 496 28.34 -2.11 22.04
N PHE A 497 27.47 -1.43 21.29
CA PHE A 497 27.84 -0.52 20.20
C PHE A 497 27.58 0.93 20.59
N GLY A 498 28.63 1.72 20.73
CA GLY A 498 28.52 3.13 21.11
C GLY A 498 28.37 4.09 19.93
N TRP A 499 28.82 3.69 18.74
CA TRP A 499 28.76 4.51 17.53
C TRP A 499 28.06 3.77 16.40
N LEU A 500 27.08 4.45 15.81
CA LEU A 500 26.25 3.92 14.73
C LEU A 500 26.39 4.82 13.51
N ALA A 501 26.56 4.21 12.34
CA ALA A 501 26.47 4.90 11.06
C ALA A 501 25.45 4.24 10.15
N GLY A 502 24.73 5.06 9.38
CA GLY A 502 23.73 4.57 8.46
C GLY A 502 23.64 5.37 7.17
N THR A 503 23.30 4.69 6.08
CA THR A 503 22.95 5.31 4.80
C THR A 503 21.55 4.88 4.37
N SER A 504 20.70 5.78 3.89
CA SER A 504 19.36 5.46 3.38
C SER A 504 18.53 4.67 4.41
N THR A 505 18.05 3.47 4.08
CA THR A 505 17.42 2.54 5.04
C THR A 505 18.27 2.27 6.29
N GLY A 506 19.59 2.13 6.15
CA GLY A 506 20.50 1.98 7.27
C GLY A 506 20.53 3.21 8.17
N ALA A 507 20.29 4.42 7.64
CA ALA A 507 20.15 5.65 8.42
C ALA A 507 18.85 5.65 9.23
N ILE A 508 17.73 5.31 8.60
CA ILE A 508 16.43 5.15 9.29
C ILE A 508 16.58 4.15 10.45
N LEU A 509 17.25 3.02 10.21
CA LEU A 509 17.49 2.02 11.22
C LEU A 509 18.44 2.51 12.32
N ALA A 510 19.58 3.13 11.98
CA ALA A 510 20.52 3.67 12.97
C ALA A 510 19.87 4.68 13.91
N LEU A 511 19.01 5.57 13.37
CA LEU A 511 18.24 6.54 14.14
C LEU A 511 17.17 5.88 15.02
N ALA A 512 16.49 4.84 14.53
CA ALA A 512 15.51 4.10 15.34
C ALA A 512 16.18 3.38 16.51
N LEU A 513 17.30 2.69 16.25
CA LEU A 513 18.06 1.96 17.28
C LEU A 513 18.68 2.90 18.31
N SER A 514 19.10 4.11 17.92
CA SER A 514 19.65 5.10 18.86
C SER A 514 18.61 5.69 19.80
N GLN A 515 17.33 5.70 19.39
CA GLN A 515 16.19 6.03 20.23
C GLN A 515 15.66 4.85 21.06
N GLY A 516 16.34 3.69 21.04
CA GLY A 516 15.95 2.51 21.83
C GLY A 516 14.80 1.70 21.24
N LYS A 517 14.45 1.88 19.96
CA LYS A 517 13.46 1.02 19.28
C LYS A 517 14.02 -0.39 19.11
N THR A 518 13.19 -1.41 19.33
CA THR A 518 13.59 -2.83 19.28
C THR A 518 13.59 -3.39 17.85
N MET A 519 14.27 -4.52 17.60
CA MET A 519 14.26 -5.17 16.28
C MET A 519 12.85 -5.56 15.81
N PRO A 520 11.96 -6.14 16.66
CA PRO A 520 10.58 -6.41 16.26
C PRO A 520 9.79 -5.15 15.88
N PHE A 521 10.03 -4.03 16.57
CA PHE A 521 9.43 -2.74 16.21
C PHE A 521 9.92 -2.29 14.83
N CYS A 522 11.24 -2.33 14.59
CA CYS A 522 11.84 -1.96 13.30
C CYS A 522 11.33 -2.85 12.16
N ARG A 523 11.23 -4.18 12.37
CA ARG A 523 10.65 -5.12 11.40
C ARG A 523 9.22 -4.71 11.03
N SER A 524 8.39 -4.47 12.03
CA SER A 524 7.00 -4.05 11.87
C SER A 524 6.87 -2.71 11.16
N MET A 525 7.73 -1.74 11.53
CA MET A 525 7.81 -0.44 10.87
C MET A 525 8.09 -0.57 9.38
N TYR A 526 9.00 -1.45 8.96
CA TYR A 526 9.32 -1.66 7.53
C TYR A 526 8.19 -2.32 6.74
N PHE A 527 7.47 -3.27 7.34
CA PHE A 527 6.28 -3.86 6.71
C PHE A 527 5.15 -2.84 6.52
N ARG A 528 4.94 -1.93 7.48
CA ARG A 528 4.00 -0.81 7.29
C ARG A 528 4.52 0.19 6.26
N MET A 529 5.81 0.53 6.32
CA MET A 529 6.46 1.51 5.44
C MET A 529 6.29 1.14 3.97
N LYS A 530 6.59 -0.09 3.55
CA LYS A 530 6.47 -0.49 2.14
C LYS A 530 5.03 -0.37 1.64
N ASP A 531 4.07 -0.71 2.48
CA ASP A 531 2.67 -0.76 2.11
C ASP A 531 2.07 0.64 2.10
N GLU A 532 2.59 1.61 2.86
CA GLU A 532 2.10 2.99 2.90
C GLU A 532 2.79 3.89 1.87
N ILE A 533 4.09 3.72 1.66
CA ILE A 533 4.92 4.68 0.92
C ILE A 533 5.03 4.35 -0.57
N PHE A 534 5.22 3.08 -0.94
CA PHE A 534 5.46 2.67 -2.33
C PHE A 534 4.15 2.44 -3.09
N ARG A 535 3.35 3.51 -3.18
CA ARG A 535 2.04 3.50 -3.85
C ARG A 535 2.00 4.50 -5.01
N GLY A 536 1.42 4.07 -6.13
CA GLY A 536 1.27 4.89 -7.33
C GLY A 536 2.53 4.91 -8.20
N ASP A 537 2.63 5.92 -9.05
CA ASP A 537 3.74 6.07 -9.99
C ASP A 537 4.93 6.78 -9.35
N ARG A 538 6.13 6.45 -9.82
CA ARG A 538 7.36 7.14 -9.43
C ARG A 538 7.49 8.49 -10.15
N PRO A 539 8.03 9.54 -9.50
CA PRO A 539 8.46 9.58 -8.11
C PRO A 539 7.28 9.58 -7.13
N TYR A 540 7.43 8.89 -6.00
CA TYR A 540 6.42 8.77 -4.97
C TYR A 540 6.17 10.09 -4.23
N ASN A 541 4.99 10.20 -3.63
CA ASN A 541 4.60 11.37 -2.86
C ASN A 541 5.49 11.55 -1.62
N ALA A 542 6.27 12.63 -1.60
CA ALA A 542 7.18 12.96 -0.51
C ALA A 542 6.43 13.23 0.82
N ASP A 543 5.24 13.82 0.77
CA ASP A 543 4.45 14.15 1.97
C ASP A 543 4.05 12.88 2.73
N THR A 544 3.85 11.76 2.01
CA THR A 544 3.53 10.47 2.62
C THR A 544 4.73 9.89 3.39
N LEU A 545 5.93 9.95 2.80
CA LEU A 545 7.17 9.57 3.49
C LEU A 545 7.45 10.49 4.68
N ASP A 546 7.27 11.80 4.52
CA ASP A 546 7.50 12.77 5.58
C ASP A 546 6.54 12.56 6.76
N ALA A 547 5.24 12.34 6.49
CA ALA A 547 4.26 12.01 7.51
C ALA A 547 4.58 10.68 8.21
N PHE A 548 5.03 9.68 7.46
CA PHE A 548 5.47 8.41 8.04
C PHE A 548 6.66 8.60 8.98
N LEU A 549 7.72 9.29 8.55
CA LEU A 549 8.91 9.52 9.38
C LEU A 549 8.58 10.36 10.63
N ARG A 550 7.71 11.36 10.51
CA ARG A 550 7.19 12.13 11.67
C ARG A 550 6.50 11.24 12.69
N SER A 551 5.67 10.30 12.25
CA SER A 551 4.98 9.36 13.14
C SER A 551 5.94 8.41 13.87
N GLN A 552 7.08 8.06 13.26
CA GLN A 552 8.03 7.11 13.85
C GLN A 552 9.04 7.78 14.80
N PHE A 553 9.50 9.00 14.45
CA PHE A 553 10.60 9.69 15.14
C PHE A 553 10.18 10.89 15.98
N GLY A 554 8.93 11.33 15.89
CA GLY A 554 8.42 12.52 16.54
C GLY A 554 8.67 13.82 15.75
N GLU A 555 7.90 14.86 16.07
CA GLU A 555 7.94 16.12 15.33
C GLU A 555 9.15 17.00 15.72
N ASN A 556 9.52 16.98 17.00
CA ASN A 556 10.48 17.94 17.57
C ASN A 556 11.80 17.32 18.02
N THR A 557 12.00 16.01 17.80
CA THR A 557 13.22 15.33 18.26
C THR A 557 14.39 15.65 17.34
N THR A 558 15.47 16.14 17.91
CA THR A 558 16.69 16.58 17.22
C THR A 558 17.83 15.58 17.38
N MET A 559 18.87 15.71 16.56
CA MET A 559 20.08 14.90 16.68
C MET A 559 20.80 15.13 18.01
N ALA A 560 20.59 16.28 18.67
CA ALA A 560 21.14 16.57 20.00
C ALA A 560 20.49 15.74 21.12
N ASP A 561 19.25 15.26 20.91
CA ASP A 561 18.53 14.44 21.89
C ASP A 561 19.05 12.98 21.93
N VAL A 562 19.91 12.60 20.97
CA VAL A 562 20.55 11.28 20.94
C VAL A 562 21.79 11.29 21.84
N THR A 563 21.60 11.02 23.13
CA THR A 563 22.66 11.14 24.15
C THR A 563 23.43 9.84 24.40
N ASN A 564 22.78 8.68 24.27
CA ASN A 564 23.37 7.39 24.65
C ASN A 564 24.32 6.80 23.60
N LYS A 565 24.27 7.30 22.37
CA LYS A 565 25.03 6.79 21.23
C LYS A 565 25.45 7.94 20.32
N ARG A 566 26.63 7.82 19.72
CA ARG A 566 27.06 8.72 18.64
C ARG A 566 26.52 8.18 17.31
N VAL A 567 25.73 8.98 16.62
CA VAL A 567 25.08 8.57 15.37
C VAL A 567 25.53 9.48 14.24
N MET A 568 25.86 8.88 13.11
CA MET A 568 26.20 9.57 11.87
C MET A 568 25.35 9.03 10.72
N VAL A 569 24.80 9.93 9.93
CA VAL A 569 23.95 9.62 8.77
C VAL A 569 24.53 10.27 7.52
N THR A 570 24.62 9.51 6.42
CA THR A 570 25.11 10.03 5.14
C THR A 570 23.99 10.70 4.33
N THR A 571 24.29 11.79 3.64
CA THR A 571 23.43 12.39 2.62
C THR A 571 24.28 13.05 1.55
N CYS A 572 23.73 13.23 0.36
CA CYS A 572 24.40 13.88 -0.75
C CYS A 572 23.79 15.27 -1.00
N VAL A 573 24.63 16.31 -0.97
CA VAL A 573 24.26 17.67 -1.35
C VAL A 573 24.39 17.77 -2.86
N ALA A 574 23.26 17.74 -3.56
CA ALA A 574 23.18 17.63 -5.02
C ALA A 574 22.84 18.96 -5.72
N ASN A 575 22.63 20.04 -4.96
CA ASN A 575 22.47 21.40 -5.52
C ASN A 575 23.80 22.11 -5.81
N VAL A 576 24.92 21.38 -5.79
CA VAL A 576 26.27 21.83 -6.12
C VAL A 576 26.94 20.84 -7.08
N CYS A 577 27.91 21.32 -7.87
CA CYS A 577 28.68 20.49 -8.81
C CYS A 577 30.19 20.70 -8.58
N PRO A 578 30.97 19.64 -8.25
CA PRO A 578 30.53 18.25 -8.06
C PRO A 578 29.64 18.09 -6.81
N PRO A 579 28.72 17.10 -6.78
CA PRO A 579 27.94 16.78 -5.59
C PRO A 579 28.85 16.44 -4.40
N GLN A 580 28.43 16.83 -3.20
CA GLN A 580 29.25 16.68 -1.99
C GLN A 580 28.60 15.73 -0.99
N LEU A 581 29.41 14.86 -0.39
CA LEU A 581 28.97 14.04 0.73
C LEU A 581 28.85 14.93 1.96
N HIS A 582 27.72 14.84 2.64
CA HIS A 582 27.47 15.54 3.88
C HIS A 582 27.04 14.53 4.95
N LEU A 583 27.51 14.72 6.18
CA LEU A 583 27.39 13.78 7.27
C LEU A 583 26.64 14.46 8.43
N LEU A 584 25.40 14.05 8.64
CA LEU A 584 24.54 14.56 9.71
C LEU A 584 24.81 13.77 11.00
N ARG A 585 25.17 14.46 12.08
CA ARG A 585 25.73 13.82 13.29
C ARG A 585 25.00 14.23 14.56
N SER A 586 25.01 13.35 15.56
CA SER A 586 24.57 13.68 16.93
C SER A 586 25.64 14.35 17.79
N TYR A 587 26.81 14.66 17.21
CA TYR A 587 27.96 15.19 17.92
C TYR A 587 28.78 16.17 17.07
N GLN A 588 29.60 16.98 17.74
CA GLN A 588 30.57 17.90 17.13
C GLN A 588 31.99 17.58 17.60
N LEU A 589 32.97 18.26 16.98
CA LEU A 589 34.36 18.25 17.43
C LEU A 589 34.53 19.23 18.59
N GLU A 590 35.50 18.95 19.48
CA GLU A 590 36.02 19.90 20.47
C GLU A 590 36.83 21.00 19.76
N ALA A 591 36.12 21.89 19.06
CA ALA A 591 36.66 22.96 18.23
C ALA A 591 35.68 24.15 18.22
N SER A 592 36.12 25.30 17.71
CA SER A 592 35.23 26.46 17.56
C SER A 592 34.04 26.15 16.62
N GLU A 593 32.92 26.88 16.77
CA GLU A 593 31.77 26.71 15.88
C GLU A 593 32.14 26.98 14.40
N GLU A 594 33.06 27.91 14.14
CA GLU A 594 33.56 28.22 12.80
C GLU A 594 34.37 27.06 12.19
N GLU A 595 35.23 26.41 12.98
CA GLU A 595 36.00 25.25 12.52
C GLU A 595 35.09 24.04 12.29
N ASN A 596 34.15 23.80 13.20
CA ASN A 596 33.13 22.77 13.03
C ASN A 596 32.34 23.00 11.73
N ALA A 597 31.88 24.22 11.45
CA ALA A 597 31.17 24.55 10.21
C ALA A 597 32.04 24.32 8.96
N LYS A 598 33.33 24.69 8.99
CA LYS A 598 34.27 24.45 7.87
C LYS A 598 34.51 22.96 7.59
N LEU A 599 34.49 22.14 8.64
CA LEU A 599 34.69 20.68 8.56
C LEU A 599 33.38 19.92 8.35
N GLY A 600 32.23 20.61 8.28
CA GLY A 600 30.91 20.00 8.10
C GLY A 600 30.38 19.26 9.33
N PHE A 601 30.75 19.70 10.54
CA PHE A 601 30.21 19.26 11.82
C PHE A 601 29.14 20.24 12.32
N ASP A 602 28.00 20.25 11.62
CA ASP A 602 26.89 21.16 11.92
C ASP A 602 26.30 20.90 13.31
N PRO A 603 25.75 21.92 14.00
CA PRO A 603 25.18 21.76 15.34
C PRO A 603 24.01 20.75 15.35
N PRO A 604 24.07 19.67 16.16
CA PRO A 604 23.05 18.62 16.18
C PRO A 604 21.64 19.12 16.53
N LYS A 605 21.55 20.20 17.32
CA LYS A 605 20.29 20.86 17.68
C LYS A 605 19.51 21.44 16.49
N ASN A 606 20.18 21.68 15.37
CA ASN A 606 19.58 22.24 14.16
C ASN A 606 18.98 21.17 13.22
N HIS A 607 19.19 19.89 13.52
CA HIS A 607 18.78 18.79 12.67
C HIS A 607 17.73 17.93 13.37
N PHE A 608 16.50 17.97 12.85
CA PHE A 608 15.46 17.03 13.29
C PHE A 608 15.76 15.63 12.78
N ILE A 609 15.48 14.61 13.59
CA ILE A 609 15.74 13.21 13.25
C ILE A 609 14.92 12.77 12.02
N LYS A 610 13.65 13.18 11.96
CA LYS A 610 12.76 12.93 10.81
C LYS A 610 13.33 13.48 9.49
N ASP A 611 13.89 14.68 9.52
CA ASP A 611 14.42 15.38 8.34
C ASP A 611 15.79 14.79 7.95
N THR A 612 16.57 14.37 8.95
CA THR A 612 17.84 13.65 8.77
C THR A 612 17.61 12.30 8.08
N ALA A 613 16.63 11.54 8.55
CA ALA A 613 16.20 10.29 7.91
C ALA A 613 15.75 10.54 6.47
N ARG A 614 14.89 11.54 6.26
CA ARG A 614 14.35 11.92 4.95
C ARG A 614 15.42 12.35 3.95
N SER A 615 16.42 13.11 4.42
CA SER A 615 17.57 13.57 3.62
C SER A 615 18.45 12.41 3.16
N SER A 616 18.61 11.39 4.01
CA SER A 616 19.40 10.20 3.69
C SER A 616 18.67 9.21 2.80
N SER A 617 17.34 9.13 2.88
CA SER A 617 16.51 8.16 2.14
C SER A 617 15.88 8.71 0.86
N ALA A 618 16.28 9.91 0.41
CA ALA A 618 15.78 10.58 -0.79
C ALA A 618 16.35 9.97 -2.09
N ALA A 619 16.06 8.69 -2.34
CA ALA A 619 16.64 7.94 -3.46
C ALA A 619 16.24 8.55 -4.81
N PRO A 620 17.19 8.92 -5.68
CA PRO A 620 16.88 9.46 -7.00
C PRO A 620 16.01 8.52 -7.80
N THR A 621 15.09 9.06 -8.61
CA THR A 621 14.03 8.34 -9.34
C THR A 621 12.88 7.80 -8.48
N TYR A 622 13.06 7.63 -7.16
CA TYR A 622 12.01 7.18 -6.25
C TYR A 622 11.36 8.36 -5.52
N PHE A 623 12.15 9.31 -5.04
CA PHE A 623 11.67 10.49 -4.32
C PHE A 623 12.31 11.78 -4.85
N PRO A 624 11.61 12.92 -4.75
CA PRO A 624 12.23 14.21 -5.01
C PRO A 624 13.28 14.54 -3.94
N PRO A 625 14.29 15.37 -4.27
CA PRO A 625 15.27 15.87 -3.31
C PRO A 625 14.60 16.56 -2.12
N PHE A 626 15.08 16.28 -0.91
CA PHE A 626 14.61 16.95 0.30
C PHE A 626 15.19 18.37 0.36
N ASP A 627 14.35 19.35 0.71
CA ASP A 627 14.70 20.78 0.74
C ASP A 627 15.36 21.29 -0.56
N LYS A 628 15.06 20.65 -1.70
CA LYS A 628 15.71 20.93 -3.01
C LYS A 628 17.25 20.87 -2.97
N LYS A 629 17.83 20.24 -1.94
CA LYS A 629 19.26 20.24 -1.63
C LYS A 629 19.80 18.83 -1.45
N TYR A 630 19.12 18.03 -0.64
CA TYR A 630 19.60 16.72 -0.19
C TYR A 630 19.01 15.58 -1.00
N VAL A 631 19.85 14.63 -1.40
CA VAL A 631 19.49 13.34 -2.01
C VAL A 631 20.15 12.20 -1.25
N ASP A 632 19.74 10.97 -1.55
CA ASP A 632 20.22 9.77 -0.86
C ASP A 632 21.75 9.69 -0.77
N GLY A 633 22.25 9.41 0.44
CA GLY A 633 23.69 9.27 0.72
C GLY A 633 24.33 8.09 -0.02
N GLY A 634 23.53 7.14 -0.49
CA GLY A 634 23.93 6.00 -1.31
C GLY A 634 24.57 6.38 -2.63
N LEU A 635 24.43 7.63 -3.09
CA LEU A 635 25.16 8.13 -4.26
C LEU A 635 26.67 8.31 -4.06
N LEU A 636 27.12 8.49 -2.80
CA LEU A 636 28.53 8.78 -2.50
C LEU A 636 29.11 7.87 -1.42
N ALA A 637 28.27 7.38 -0.50
CA ALA A 637 28.69 6.55 0.62
C ALA A 637 27.60 5.54 0.99
N ASN A 638 27.29 4.59 0.09
CA ASN A 638 26.25 3.59 0.39
C ASN A 638 26.59 2.65 1.54
N ASN A 639 27.89 2.37 1.74
CA ASN A 639 28.43 1.79 2.96
C ASN A 639 29.14 2.88 3.77
N PRO A 640 28.62 3.31 4.92
CA PRO A 640 29.18 4.43 5.67
C PRO A 640 30.38 4.05 6.56
N CYS A 641 30.86 2.81 6.49
CA CYS A 641 31.93 2.32 7.36
C CYS A 641 33.25 3.10 7.22
N PRO A 642 33.74 3.45 6.00
CA PRO A 642 34.94 4.27 5.86
C PRO A 642 34.79 5.64 6.52
N GLN A 643 33.62 6.28 6.37
CA GLN A 643 33.31 7.56 6.99
C GLN A 643 33.27 7.45 8.50
N LEU A 644 32.71 6.36 9.03
CA LEU A 644 32.63 6.13 10.47
C LEU A 644 34.03 5.98 11.10
N LEU A 645 34.92 5.25 10.44
CA LEU A 645 36.32 5.11 10.87
C LEU A 645 37.06 6.46 10.82
N MET A 646 36.85 7.24 9.77
CA MET A 646 37.41 8.58 9.61
C MET A 646 36.94 9.52 10.74
N ASP A 647 35.65 9.50 11.04
CA ASP A 647 35.04 10.36 12.06
C ASP A 647 35.60 10.11 13.47
N VAL A 648 35.78 8.83 13.83
CA VAL A 648 36.40 8.47 15.13
C VAL A 648 37.81 9.06 15.23
N GLN A 649 38.59 9.03 14.14
CA GLN A 649 39.94 9.61 14.14
C GLN A 649 39.92 11.14 14.22
N LEU A 650 38.97 11.81 13.55
CA LEU A 650 38.81 13.26 13.63
C LEU A 650 38.41 13.70 15.04
N VAL A 651 37.46 13.02 15.68
CA VAL A 651 37.05 13.30 17.06
C VAL A 651 38.21 13.06 18.04
N ASN A 652 38.97 11.98 17.87
CA ASN A 652 40.16 11.76 18.70
C ASN A 652 41.22 12.85 18.50
N THR A 653 41.36 13.37 17.28
CA THR A 653 42.32 14.42 16.98
C THR A 653 41.89 15.74 17.63
N SER A 654 40.61 16.11 17.56
CA SER A 654 40.11 17.32 18.21
C SER A 654 40.22 17.24 19.73
N LEU A 655 39.91 16.09 20.34
CA LEU A 655 40.10 15.85 21.77
C LEU A 655 41.57 16.02 22.20
N LYS A 656 42.51 15.48 21.41
CA LYS A 656 43.95 15.65 21.67
C LYS A 656 44.38 17.11 21.57
N MET A 657 43.88 17.84 20.55
CA MET A 657 44.16 19.27 20.38
C MET A 657 43.59 20.11 21.53
N ALA A 658 42.45 19.69 22.09
CA ALA A 658 41.84 20.29 23.29
C ALA A 658 42.50 19.85 24.61
N ASN A 659 43.61 19.08 24.56
CA ASN A 659 44.29 18.49 25.72
C ASN A 659 43.42 17.51 26.55
N GLN A 660 42.41 16.90 25.95
CA GLN A 660 41.51 15.89 26.55
C GLN A 660 41.83 14.48 26.04
N SER A 661 43.11 14.09 26.11
CA SER A 661 43.58 12.80 25.56
C SER A 661 43.02 11.58 26.32
N ASP A 662 42.59 11.77 27.56
CA ASP A 662 41.93 10.77 28.41
C ASP A 662 40.53 10.39 27.88
N GLN A 663 39.86 11.29 27.17
CA GLN A 663 38.54 11.09 26.57
C GLN A 663 38.58 10.52 25.15
N CYS A 664 39.77 10.23 24.62
CA CYS A 664 39.90 9.63 23.29
C CYS A 664 39.24 8.25 23.22
N TYR A 665 38.69 7.92 22.06
CA TYR A 665 38.06 6.64 21.80
C TYR A 665 39.04 5.64 21.20
N ARG A 666 39.00 4.41 21.71
CA ARG A 666 39.68 3.26 21.12
C ARG A 666 38.66 2.32 20.50
N ILE A 667 38.83 1.99 19.23
CA ILE A 667 37.91 1.08 18.55
C ILE A 667 38.17 -0.35 19.02
N GLY A 668 37.12 -1.00 19.55
CA GLY A 668 37.16 -2.40 20.00
C GLY A 668 36.92 -3.39 18.87
N CYS A 669 35.87 -3.17 18.09
CA CYS A 669 35.59 -3.90 16.85
C CYS A 669 34.70 -3.06 15.91
N VAL A 670 34.64 -3.48 14.65
CA VAL A 670 33.76 -2.91 13.64
C VAL A 670 32.82 -3.99 13.12
N LEU A 671 31.52 -3.72 13.18
CA LEU A 671 30.49 -4.54 12.55
C LEU A 671 29.87 -3.75 11.40
N SER A 672 30.01 -4.24 10.17
CA SER A 672 29.39 -3.67 8.97
C SER A 672 28.36 -4.66 8.41
N LEU A 673 27.12 -4.19 8.25
CA LEU A 673 26.00 -5.01 7.78
C LEU A 673 25.48 -4.50 6.43
N GLY A 674 25.37 -5.43 5.48
CA GLY A 674 24.89 -5.17 4.12
C GLY A 674 23.43 -5.55 3.89
N THR A 675 22.77 -4.87 2.95
CA THR A 675 21.38 -5.14 2.53
C THR A 675 21.25 -6.31 1.54
N GLY A 676 22.28 -7.15 1.43
CA GLY A 676 22.34 -8.34 0.59
C GLY A 676 23.00 -8.10 -0.77
N ARG A 677 23.72 -9.13 -1.24
CA ARG A 677 24.41 -9.14 -2.54
C ARG A 677 23.49 -9.68 -3.62
N VAL A 678 23.25 -8.88 -4.66
CA VAL A 678 22.48 -9.30 -5.84
C VAL A 678 23.30 -10.34 -6.63
N PRO A 679 22.69 -11.42 -7.14
CA PRO A 679 23.41 -12.41 -7.96
C PRO A 679 24.00 -11.78 -9.22
N GLN A 680 25.20 -12.21 -9.61
CA GLN A 680 25.87 -11.74 -10.81
C GLN A 680 25.13 -12.24 -12.06
N ALA A 681 24.70 -11.32 -12.92
CA ALA A 681 24.21 -11.63 -14.26
C ALA A 681 25.32 -11.35 -15.28
N MET A 682 25.53 -12.26 -16.24
CA MET A 682 26.39 -11.99 -17.39
C MET A 682 25.66 -11.03 -18.33
N VAL A 683 26.33 -9.92 -18.68
CA VAL A 683 25.85 -8.95 -19.66
C VAL A 683 26.64 -9.15 -20.95
N GLU A 684 25.95 -9.20 -22.10
CA GLU A 684 26.61 -9.21 -23.42
C GLU A 684 27.41 -7.91 -23.62
N SER A 685 28.51 -7.98 -24.38
CA SER A 685 29.49 -6.89 -24.52
C SER A 685 28.84 -5.52 -24.78
N LEU A 686 29.13 -4.55 -23.90
CA LEU A 686 28.60 -3.19 -23.99
C LEU A 686 29.47 -2.33 -24.94
N ASP A 687 29.01 -2.13 -26.18
CA ASP A 687 29.61 -1.15 -27.10
C ASP A 687 29.02 0.25 -26.84
N LEU A 688 29.85 1.16 -26.32
CA LEU A 688 29.48 2.54 -25.93
C LEU A 688 29.88 3.59 -26.98
N THR A 689 29.88 3.22 -28.27
CA THR A 689 30.15 4.19 -29.34
C THR A 689 29.04 5.26 -29.42
N VAL A 690 29.41 6.52 -29.12
CA VAL A 690 28.52 7.68 -29.25
C VAL A 690 28.26 7.93 -30.75
N PRO A 691 27.00 7.96 -31.22
CA PRO A 691 26.68 8.17 -32.63
C PRO A 691 27.17 9.54 -33.10
N LYS A 692 27.76 9.57 -34.29
CA LYS A 692 28.37 10.80 -34.85
C LYS A 692 27.33 11.69 -35.55
N SER A 693 26.11 11.19 -35.79
CA SER A 693 25.03 11.95 -36.41
C SER A 693 23.62 11.54 -35.94
N PHE A 694 22.65 12.45 -36.09
CA PHE A 694 21.24 12.17 -35.80
C PHE A 694 20.64 11.07 -36.70
N MET A 695 21.07 10.98 -37.96
CA MET A 695 20.66 9.90 -38.87
C MET A 695 21.13 8.53 -38.39
N GLU A 696 22.36 8.44 -37.87
CA GLU A 696 22.91 7.21 -37.32
C GLU A 696 22.17 6.79 -36.04
N PHE A 697 21.69 7.75 -35.23
CA PHE A 697 20.80 7.48 -34.10
C PHE A 697 19.42 6.99 -34.56
N ALA A 698 18.82 7.62 -35.58
CA ALA A 698 17.47 7.31 -36.06
C ALA A 698 17.33 5.91 -36.69
N ILE A 699 18.38 5.35 -37.29
CA ILE A 699 18.33 4.02 -37.94
C ILE A 699 18.31 2.86 -36.92
N GLY A 700 18.65 3.11 -35.64
CA GLY A 700 18.70 2.10 -34.58
C GLY A 700 18.30 2.64 -33.21
N TRP A 701 17.35 3.59 -33.18
CA TRP A 701 17.03 4.37 -31.98
C TRP A 701 16.54 3.50 -30.81
N GLN A 702 15.86 2.37 -31.07
CA GLN A 702 15.39 1.45 -30.03
C GLN A 702 16.55 0.73 -29.33
N GLU A 703 17.49 0.17 -30.09
CA GLU A 703 18.68 -0.50 -29.55
C GLU A 703 19.58 0.49 -28.79
N LYS A 704 19.72 1.73 -29.30
CA LYS A 704 20.52 2.77 -28.63
C LYS A 704 19.88 3.32 -27.37
N LEU A 705 18.56 3.52 -27.34
CA LEU A 705 17.85 3.86 -26.10
C LEU A 705 17.95 2.73 -25.07
N SER A 706 17.88 1.48 -25.52
CA SER A 706 18.16 0.33 -24.66
C SER A 706 19.58 0.40 -24.09
N LEU A 707 20.60 0.63 -24.90
CA LEU A 707 22.00 0.78 -24.43
C LEU A 707 22.17 1.94 -23.43
N ILE A 708 21.54 3.10 -23.66
CA ILE A 708 21.57 4.23 -22.72
C ILE A 708 20.91 3.85 -21.40
N SER A 709 19.78 3.12 -21.45
CA SER A 709 19.12 2.61 -20.25
C SER A 709 19.99 1.60 -19.51
N HIS A 710 20.67 0.69 -20.22
CA HIS A 710 21.61 -0.27 -19.63
C HIS A 710 22.81 0.44 -19.00
N LEU A 711 23.40 1.43 -19.66
CA LEU A 711 24.50 2.23 -19.11
C LEU A 711 24.06 3.00 -17.86
N LYS A 712 22.88 3.63 -17.89
CA LYS A 712 22.30 4.31 -16.73
C LYS A 712 22.16 3.34 -15.55
N ASN A 713 21.59 2.15 -15.78
CA ASN A 713 21.39 1.15 -14.74
C ASN A 713 22.73 0.64 -14.21
N LEU A 714 23.70 0.37 -15.09
CA LEU A 714 25.06 -0.04 -14.70
C LEU A 714 25.73 1.04 -13.83
N LEU A 715 25.66 2.31 -14.21
CA LEU A 715 26.21 3.41 -13.43
C LEU A 715 25.52 3.55 -12.07
N LEU A 716 24.19 3.48 -12.04
CA LEU A 716 23.42 3.51 -10.78
C LEU A 716 23.77 2.34 -9.87
N GLU A 717 23.95 1.14 -10.43
CA GLU A 717 24.41 -0.03 -9.68
C GLU A 717 25.83 0.17 -9.14
N GLN A 718 26.77 0.67 -9.96
CA GLN A 718 28.14 0.93 -9.49
C GLN A 718 28.17 1.96 -8.37
N ILE A 719 27.40 3.04 -8.53
CA ILE A 719 27.31 4.11 -7.54
C ILE A 719 26.67 3.61 -6.24
N GLY A 720 25.60 2.82 -6.36
CA GLY A 720 24.88 2.23 -5.23
C GLY A 720 25.53 0.98 -4.64
N ARG A 721 26.75 0.59 -5.04
CA ARG A 721 27.44 -0.59 -4.48
C ARG A 721 27.89 -0.34 -3.05
N ALA A 722 27.40 -1.16 -2.12
CA ALA A 722 27.83 -1.15 -0.73
C ALA A 722 28.96 -2.17 -0.42
N ASP A 723 29.00 -3.26 -1.18
CA ASP A 723 30.07 -4.26 -1.15
C ASP A 723 31.21 -3.92 -2.14
N GLY A 724 32.38 -4.55 -1.96
CA GLY A 724 33.56 -4.33 -2.79
C GLY A 724 34.57 -3.40 -2.13
N ALA A 725 35.07 -2.40 -2.87
CA ALA A 725 36.19 -1.56 -2.44
C ALA A 725 35.98 -0.88 -1.07
N ALA A 726 34.76 -0.41 -0.76
CA ALA A 726 34.46 0.20 0.53
C ALA A 726 34.67 -0.78 1.71
N VAL A 727 34.28 -2.04 1.54
CA VAL A 727 34.48 -3.11 2.53
C VAL A 727 35.95 -3.46 2.66
N ASP A 728 36.67 -3.63 1.53
CA ASP A 728 38.08 -4.01 1.54
C ASP A 728 38.96 -2.91 2.15
N CYS A 729 38.69 -1.65 1.82
CA CYS A 729 39.35 -0.50 2.46
C CYS A 729 39.06 -0.45 3.96
N SER A 730 37.80 -0.60 4.36
CA SER A 730 37.42 -0.59 5.78
C SER A 730 38.07 -1.73 6.57
N ARG A 731 38.13 -2.94 5.98
CA ARG A 731 38.79 -4.11 6.57
C ARG A 731 40.29 -3.87 6.73
N ALA A 732 40.96 -3.41 5.66
CA ALA A 732 42.39 -3.14 5.68
C ALA A 732 42.78 -2.08 6.73
N TRP A 733 42.02 -0.97 6.80
CA TRP A 733 42.26 0.07 7.79
C TRP A 733 41.99 -0.41 9.20
N SER A 734 40.91 -1.16 9.43
CA SER A 734 40.62 -1.74 10.74
C SER A 734 41.76 -2.65 11.20
N HIS A 735 42.23 -3.57 10.35
CA HIS A 735 43.35 -4.45 10.68
C HIS A 735 44.66 -3.70 10.92
N SER A 736 44.95 -2.62 10.19
CA SER A 736 46.14 -1.79 10.47
C SER A 736 46.12 -1.14 11.85
N MET A 737 44.94 -0.95 12.43
CA MET A 737 44.73 -0.46 13.79
C MET A 737 44.60 -1.60 14.82
N SER A 738 44.82 -2.85 14.41
CA SER A 738 44.57 -4.06 15.23
C SER A 738 43.12 -4.14 15.72
N VAL A 739 42.17 -3.74 14.88
CA VAL A 739 40.72 -3.77 15.14
C VAL A 739 40.08 -4.88 14.32
N PRO A 740 39.41 -5.85 14.95
CA PRO A 740 38.62 -6.87 14.27
C PRO A 740 37.50 -6.27 13.42
N PHE A 741 37.33 -6.77 12.21
CA PHE A 741 36.33 -6.30 11.25
C PHE A 741 35.40 -7.43 10.82
N PHE A 742 34.11 -7.28 11.15
CA PHE A 742 33.07 -8.24 10.81
C PHE A 742 32.17 -7.65 9.71
N ARG A 743 32.01 -8.38 8.60
CA ARG A 743 31.11 -8.02 7.50
C ARG A 743 30.13 -9.16 7.26
N TYR A 744 28.85 -8.86 7.38
CA TYR A 744 27.77 -9.78 7.03
C TYR A 744 26.92 -9.18 5.90
N SER A 745 26.78 -9.93 4.80
CA SER A 745 25.98 -9.54 3.63
C SER A 745 25.56 -10.80 2.87
N PRO A 746 24.32 -11.30 3.06
CA PRO A 746 23.87 -12.56 2.47
C PRO A 746 23.83 -12.48 0.94
N GLN A 747 24.11 -13.60 0.27
CA GLN A 747 23.85 -13.70 -1.16
C GLN A 747 22.34 -13.87 -1.38
N LEU A 748 21.73 -12.94 -2.10
CA LEU A 748 20.28 -13.00 -2.39
C LEU A 748 20.01 -14.04 -3.47
N SER A 749 18.89 -14.75 -3.33
CA SER A 749 18.44 -15.76 -4.30
C SER A 749 17.98 -15.16 -5.63
N SER A 750 17.53 -13.90 -5.60
CA SER A 750 17.05 -13.15 -6.75
C SER A 750 17.35 -11.66 -6.58
N ALA A 751 17.30 -10.90 -7.67
CA ALA A 751 17.27 -9.45 -7.58
C ALA A 751 15.99 -8.99 -6.87
N ILE A 752 16.13 -8.01 -5.98
CA ILE A 752 15.03 -7.39 -5.24
C ILE A 752 15.16 -5.88 -5.41
N ASP A 753 14.10 -5.26 -5.89
CA ASP A 753 14.05 -3.81 -6.11
C ASP A 753 14.02 -3.05 -4.77
N LEU A 754 14.41 -1.78 -4.81
CA LEU A 754 14.51 -0.94 -3.61
C LEU A 754 13.14 -0.65 -2.97
N ASP A 755 12.07 -0.79 -3.72
CA ASP A 755 10.67 -0.52 -3.35
C ASP A 755 9.78 -1.75 -3.48
N GLU A 756 10.36 -2.96 -3.42
CA GLU A 756 9.60 -4.21 -3.46
C GLU A 756 8.50 -4.25 -2.38
N THR A 757 7.28 -4.57 -2.78
CA THR A 757 6.10 -4.61 -1.89
C THR A 757 5.52 -6.01 -1.72
N ASP A 758 5.93 -6.97 -2.54
CA ASP A 758 5.49 -8.37 -2.46
C ASP A 758 5.95 -9.02 -1.15
N ASP A 759 4.98 -9.41 -0.32
CA ASP A 759 5.24 -10.01 0.99
C ASP A 759 6.03 -11.33 0.87
N VAL A 760 5.75 -12.15 -0.14
CA VAL A 760 6.38 -13.47 -0.32
C VAL A 760 7.86 -13.31 -0.65
N LYS A 761 8.20 -12.38 -1.55
CA LYS A 761 9.61 -12.08 -1.86
C LYS A 761 10.37 -11.57 -0.64
N LEU A 762 9.75 -10.68 0.14
CA LEU A 762 10.37 -10.14 1.35
C LEU A 762 10.54 -11.20 2.45
N ILE A 763 9.55 -12.09 2.64
CA ILE A 763 9.66 -13.25 3.52
C ILE A 763 10.83 -14.14 3.10
N ASN A 764 10.97 -14.40 1.80
CA ASN A 764 12.02 -15.26 1.29
C ASN A 764 13.43 -14.68 1.48
N ILE A 765 13.63 -13.37 1.32
CA ILE A 765 14.95 -12.77 1.57
C ILE A 765 15.30 -12.73 3.05
N MET A 766 14.32 -12.51 3.93
CA MET A 766 14.51 -12.58 5.38
C MET A 766 14.84 -14.02 5.80
N TRP A 767 14.11 -15.00 5.26
CA TRP A 767 14.39 -16.42 5.50
C TRP A 767 15.79 -16.82 5.03
N GLY A 768 16.17 -16.44 3.81
CA GLY A 768 17.51 -16.67 3.29
C GLY A 768 18.60 -16.02 4.14
N THR A 769 18.33 -14.83 4.70
CA THR A 769 19.23 -14.15 5.64
C THR A 769 19.38 -14.95 6.94
N LYS A 770 18.29 -15.50 7.49
CA LYS A 770 18.35 -16.35 8.69
C LYS A 770 19.18 -17.62 8.45
N VAL A 771 19.02 -18.25 7.28
CA VAL A 771 19.85 -19.41 6.88
C VAL A 771 21.33 -19.02 6.78
N TYR A 772 21.63 -17.90 6.11
CA TYR A 772 22.99 -17.37 5.99
C TYR A 772 23.65 -17.12 7.36
N MET A 773 22.94 -16.52 8.32
CA MET A 773 23.48 -16.27 9.66
C MET A 773 23.77 -17.57 10.44
N LYS A 774 23.12 -18.67 10.10
CA LYS A 774 23.42 -20.00 10.65
C LYS A 774 24.66 -20.61 10.00
N GLU A 775 24.84 -20.44 8.70
CA GLU A 775 26.04 -20.85 7.96
C GLU A 775 27.28 -20.11 8.49
N GLU A 776 27.14 -18.82 8.80
CA GLU A 776 28.18 -17.97 9.40
C GLU A 776 28.35 -18.15 10.93
N SER A 777 27.81 -19.23 11.50
CA SER A 777 27.78 -19.46 12.96
C SER A 777 29.14 -19.30 13.65
N SER A 778 30.22 -19.81 13.05
CA SER A 778 31.57 -19.67 13.61
C SER A 778 32.04 -18.22 13.70
N SER A 779 31.78 -17.42 12.66
CA SER A 779 32.14 -15.98 12.65
C SER A 779 31.29 -15.20 13.66
N VAL A 780 30.00 -15.54 13.75
CA VAL A 780 29.07 -14.93 14.71
C VAL A 780 29.49 -15.23 16.15
N GLU A 781 29.89 -16.47 16.45
CA GLU A 781 30.40 -16.85 17.77
C GLU A 781 31.68 -16.09 18.14
N GLN A 782 32.61 -15.92 17.19
CA GLN A 782 33.81 -15.09 17.41
C GLN A 782 33.48 -13.64 17.76
N LEU A 783 32.50 -13.03 17.07
CA LEU A 783 32.03 -11.69 17.39
C LEU A 783 31.41 -11.63 18.79
N ILE A 784 30.51 -12.56 19.12
CA ILE A 784 29.83 -12.60 20.42
C ILE A 784 30.83 -12.79 21.55
N ASP A 785 31.78 -13.70 21.40
CA ASP A 785 32.85 -13.94 22.37
C ASP A 785 33.72 -12.71 22.56
N LEU A 786 34.04 -12.00 21.48
CA LEU A 786 34.77 -10.74 21.56
C LEU A 786 33.97 -9.71 22.36
N LEU A 787 32.71 -9.46 22.01
CA LEU A 787 31.86 -8.48 22.70
C LEU A 787 31.66 -8.82 24.19
N LYS A 788 31.46 -10.10 24.54
CA LYS A 788 31.30 -10.58 25.93
C LYS A 788 32.60 -10.49 26.73
N SER A 789 33.75 -10.73 26.09
CA SER A 789 35.06 -10.62 26.75
C SER A 789 35.44 -9.19 27.11
N CYS A 790 34.74 -8.20 26.57
CA CYS A 790 35.08 -6.79 26.67
C CYS A 790 34.04 -5.98 27.46
N THR A 791 32.95 -6.62 27.90
CA THR A 791 31.91 -6.09 28.79
C THR A 791 32.11 -6.53 30.25
N ARG A 792 33.01 -7.49 30.48
CA ARG A 792 33.56 -7.85 31.80
C ARG A 792 34.89 -7.15 32.00
#